data_AF-A0A924SCZ6-F1
#
_entry.id   AF-A0A924SCZ6-F1
#
_cell.length_a   1.000
_cell.length_b   1.000
_cell.length_c   1.000
_cell.angle_alpha   90.00
_cell.angle_beta   90.00
_cell.angle_gamma   90.00
#
_symmetry.space_group_name_H-M   'P 1'
#
loop_
_entity.id
_entity.type
_entity.pdbx_description
1 polymer ?
#
loop_
_entity_poly.entity_id
_entity_poly.type
_entity_poly.pdbx_seq_one_letter_code
_entity_poly.pdbx_strand_id
1 'polypeptide(L)'
;MANPPSALTRAVTETLRKIAAQPPDADQLAKALRHLAKWRSGLVANTLANRSGTTILSGPFKGMNYAVRASEGSRAARLIGAYEASLAPIIEQIITRNYDLVIDVGSAEGYYAIGLARRMPNARIMARDDNPNAQTLCGELAAANNVADRVHIGGRMTHADFAICKTTRTVVICDIEGAEKDLLDPTLAPGLLSADILVEAHDCMTPGLSQRIAARFAATHDVQIINRTLDAEGLPAWMETASDLDRLIALWEWRIGPTPWLWMVRKTKSARRNAVIRYSQDGFDPVAKGINGRRVAGNSFLKGYLRHATAAEFVMLSHKPTDLAPVRALVGDLRPNVPLRHLSMLRPSGITKVGTLFYPSPNIASESWRRAAYGTGAWSICGITHTTSTAMIMQGFFDIRMAPIMPWDAVICTSNAVHTSVSFQMDLIDAHMIRHLRATPPPRPMLPVIPLGIRCDDFMPDIAAGTALRARLGARPNDVIFTTLARLTPHEKFDPLPIYLAMQAASRDLPGIKLHIAFCGIFRDGFSRDVFEKGAAELMPDVGFCLLDGAKEADRKAALSGSDVFMFLIDNIQETFGLAPLEAMAAGLPLLVSDWDGLRDTVTPDVGFRVTTRTLSPQHLAQEALRYLGGIDQYTQYIAATAAMTEIDMPELTARITHLARNPDLRRAMGASGKLRARQTYDWAQIIPQMQDLWGEQDAMRTANPTQSVYYAPEAVPIAPSPTALFGSYPTEQISFANTLFIATDLAARATLAETLALRNFEALGRTFAAPSDIAAVLAAVTGAAETGAALPTIAASAGIKPQATERILIWLLKYDFIRRI
;
A
#
# COMPACT_ATOMS: atom_id res chain seq x y z
N MET A 1 76.35 8.52 8.26
CA MET A 1 75.75 9.87 8.23
C MET A 1 74.24 9.69 8.23
N ALA A 2 73.50 10.34 9.13
CA ALA A 2 72.04 10.24 9.13
C ALA A 2 71.49 10.85 7.83
N ASN A 3 70.59 10.13 7.16
CA ASN A 3 69.90 10.69 5.99
C ASN A 3 69.16 11.97 6.41
N PRO A 4 69.19 13.04 5.60
CA PRO A 4 68.44 14.24 5.90
C PRO A 4 66.95 13.91 6.06
N PRO A 5 66.23 14.59 6.98
CA PRO A 5 64.81 14.30 7.19
C PRO A 5 64.03 14.51 5.90
N SER A 6 63.05 13.64 5.64
CA SER A 6 62.19 13.75 4.46
C SER A 6 61.47 15.11 4.43
N ALA A 7 61.09 15.59 3.25
CA ALA A 7 60.30 16.81 3.12
C ALA A 7 58.99 16.73 3.92
N LEU A 8 58.36 15.55 3.94
CA LEU A 8 57.16 15.27 4.74
C LEU A 8 57.44 15.40 6.24
N THR A 9 58.52 14.80 6.74
CA THR A 9 58.93 14.91 8.15
C THR A 9 59.16 16.36 8.54
N ARG A 10 59.86 17.15 7.71
CA ARG A 10 60.08 18.58 7.95
C ARG A 10 58.76 19.37 8.02
N ALA A 11 57.86 19.14 7.07
CA ALA A 11 56.56 19.83 7.01
C ALA A 11 55.67 19.50 8.23
N VAL A 12 55.67 18.23 8.66
CA VAL A 12 54.94 17.77 9.85
C VAL A 12 55.54 18.38 11.11
N THR A 13 56.87 18.40 11.25
CA THR A 13 57.54 19.06 12.39
C THR A 13 57.18 20.54 12.47
N GLU A 14 57.15 21.24 11.35
CA GLU A 14 56.77 22.66 11.31
C GLU A 14 55.30 22.88 11.69
N THR A 15 54.41 22.00 11.24
CA THR A 15 52.99 22.05 11.62
C THR A 15 52.80 21.78 13.11
N LEU A 16 53.54 20.84 13.69
CA LEU A 16 53.50 20.57 15.12
C LEU A 16 54.02 21.74 15.95
N ARG A 17 55.05 22.45 15.49
CA ARG A 17 55.51 23.69 16.14
C ARG A 17 54.42 24.75 16.16
N LYS A 18 53.67 24.89 15.06
CA LYS A 18 52.53 25.83 14.98
C LYS A 18 51.40 25.46 15.93
N ILE A 19 51.08 24.16 16.06
CA ILE A 19 50.07 23.67 17.01
C ILE A 19 50.54 23.89 18.46
N ALA A 20 51.80 23.57 18.75
CA ALA A 20 52.39 23.72 20.08
C ALA A 20 52.62 25.17 20.51
N ALA A 21 52.63 26.12 19.56
CA ALA A 21 52.71 27.55 19.84
C ALA A 21 51.35 28.15 20.32
N GLN A 22 50.25 27.41 20.21
CA GLN A 22 48.95 27.80 20.75
C GLN A 22 48.87 27.48 22.27
N PRO A 23 47.97 28.13 23.03
CA PRO A 23 47.74 27.80 24.42
C PRO A 23 47.43 26.30 24.62
N PRO A 24 47.91 25.69 25.72
CA PRO A 24 47.71 24.26 25.98
C PRO A 24 46.23 23.95 26.17
N ASP A 25 45.70 23.06 25.34
CA ASP A 25 44.30 22.65 25.31
C ASP A 25 44.17 21.20 24.79
N ALA A 26 43.18 20.48 25.28
CA ALA A 26 42.94 19.08 24.92
C ALA A 26 42.68 18.92 23.42
N ASP A 27 41.98 19.87 22.78
CA ASP A 27 41.73 19.81 21.33
C ASP A 27 43.01 20.05 20.53
N GLN A 28 43.93 20.88 21.01
CA GLN A 28 45.23 21.08 20.36
C GLN A 28 46.10 19.83 20.45
N LEU A 29 46.10 19.15 21.60
CA LEU A 29 46.79 17.87 21.75
C LEU A 29 46.16 16.77 20.88
N ALA A 30 44.83 16.72 20.76
CA ALA A 30 44.14 15.81 19.87
C ALA A 30 44.46 16.09 18.39
N LYS A 31 44.53 17.36 17.98
CA LYS A 31 44.97 17.77 16.63
C LYS A 31 46.42 17.35 16.36
N ALA A 32 47.32 17.57 17.32
CA ALA A 32 48.72 17.15 17.21
C ALA A 32 48.84 15.62 17.08
N LEU A 33 48.14 14.86 17.92
CA LEU A 33 48.09 13.39 17.85
C LEU A 33 47.58 12.91 16.49
N ARG A 34 46.47 13.48 16.02
CA ARG A 34 45.88 13.13 14.71
C ARG A 34 46.84 13.44 13.56
N HIS A 35 47.56 14.56 13.62
CA HIS A 35 48.55 14.93 12.61
C HIS A 35 49.77 13.98 12.59
N LEU A 36 50.29 13.63 13.77
CA LEU A 36 51.35 12.63 13.94
C LEU A 36 50.91 11.24 13.47
N ALA A 37 49.68 10.83 13.79
CA ALA A 37 49.12 9.55 13.38
C ALA A 37 49.00 9.47 11.84
N LYS A 38 48.58 10.55 11.16
CA LYS A 38 48.57 10.61 9.68
C LYS A 38 49.96 10.50 9.07
N TRP A 39 50.94 11.21 9.63
CA TRP A 39 52.34 11.07 9.22
C TRP A 39 52.83 9.63 9.37
N ARG A 40 52.58 9.01 10.53
CA ARG A 40 52.97 7.63 10.80
C ARG A 40 52.26 6.64 9.89
N SER A 41 50.97 6.86 9.61
CA SER A 41 50.19 6.08 8.64
C SER A 41 50.82 6.08 7.25
N GLY A 42 51.36 7.23 6.80
CA GLY A 42 52.12 7.30 5.55
C GLY A 42 53.39 6.44 5.54
N LEU A 43 54.12 6.38 6.67
CA LEU A 43 55.30 5.52 6.80
C LEU A 43 54.92 4.03 6.85
N VAL A 44 53.83 3.70 7.53
CA VAL A 44 53.27 2.33 7.57
C VAL A 44 52.85 1.89 6.16
N ALA A 45 52.16 2.76 5.40
CA ALA A 45 51.79 2.49 4.01
C ALA A 45 53.02 2.26 3.11
N ASN A 46 54.08 3.06 3.27
CA ASN A 46 55.34 2.85 2.53
C ASN A 46 56.01 1.52 2.90
N THR A 47 55.97 1.14 4.18
CA THR A 47 56.52 -0.13 4.65
C THR A 47 55.71 -1.31 4.10
N LEU A 48 54.38 -1.20 4.08
CA LEU A 48 53.47 -2.16 3.43
C LEU A 48 53.81 -2.33 1.96
N ALA A 49 53.93 -1.22 1.22
CA ALA A 49 54.28 -1.24 -0.20
C ALA A 49 55.65 -1.89 -0.46
N ASN A 50 56.65 -1.59 0.37
CA ASN A 50 57.99 -2.14 0.22
C ASN A 50 58.08 -3.64 0.56
N ARG A 51 57.34 -4.10 1.57
CA ARG A 51 57.40 -5.49 2.05
C ARG A 51 56.43 -6.44 1.36
N SER A 52 55.28 -5.93 0.91
CA SER A 52 54.15 -6.73 0.40
C SER A 52 53.74 -6.35 -1.02
N GLY A 53 54.42 -5.36 -1.63
CA GLY A 53 54.05 -4.80 -2.93
C GLY A 53 52.85 -3.85 -2.84
N THR A 54 52.39 -3.38 -4.00
CA THR A 54 51.25 -2.46 -4.13
C THR A 54 49.92 -3.17 -4.33
N THR A 55 49.90 -4.51 -4.29
CA THR A 55 48.69 -5.28 -4.49
C THR A 55 47.89 -5.38 -3.18
N ILE A 56 46.57 -5.19 -3.27
CA ILE A 56 45.68 -5.35 -2.11
C ILE A 56 45.73 -6.80 -1.59
N LEU A 57 45.97 -6.95 -0.29
CA LEU A 57 46.29 -8.24 0.35
C LEU A 57 45.07 -9.08 0.70
N SER A 58 43.97 -8.46 1.14
CA SER A 58 42.74 -9.14 1.56
C SER A 58 41.48 -8.38 1.11
N GLY A 59 40.31 -8.79 1.62
CA GLY A 59 39.04 -8.12 1.32
C GLY A 59 38.50 -8.34 -0.09
N PRO A 60 37.40 -7.67 -0.46
CA PRO A 60 36.68 -7.91 -1.71
C PRO A 60 37.48 -7.53 -2.96
N PHE A 61 38.50 -6.69 -2.83
CA PHE A 61 39.35 -6.27 -3.96
C PHE A 61 40.77 -6.83 -3.90
N LYS A 62 40.97 -7.92 -3.14
CA LYS A 62 42.22 -8.68 -3.12
C LYS A 62 42.77 -8.89 -4.53
N GLY A 63 44.07 -8.65 -4.71
CA GLY A 63 44.74 -8.77 -6.00
C GLY A 63 44.68 -7.52 -6.88
N MET A 64 44.00 -6.43 -6.48
CA MET A 64 44.02 -5.17 -7.23
C MET A 64 45.38 -4.49 -7.05
N ASN A 65 46.01 -4.05 -8.15
CA ASN A 65 47.25 -3.30 -8.11
C ASN A 65 46.97 -1.83 -7.74
N TYR A 66 47.24 -1.47 -6.47
CA TYR A 66 47.03 -0.14 -5.90
C TYR A 66 48.31 0.70 -5.92
N ALA A 67 48.90 0.86 -7.11
CA ALA A 67 50.18 1.54 -7.29
C ALA A 67 50.09 3.07 -7.08
N VAL A 68 48.90 3.65 -7.20
CA VAL A 68 48.66 5.09 -7.05
C VAL A 68 48.73 5.54 -5.59
N ARG A 69 48.85 6.86 -5.39
CA ARG A 69 48.64 7.47 -4.07
C ARG A 69 47.15 7.57 -3.80
N ALA A 70 46.78 7.47 -2.52
CA ALA A 70 45.43 7.81 -2.10
C ALA A 70 45.22 9.32 -2.25
N SER A 71 44.13 9.72 -2.90
CA SER A 71 43.73 11.13 -3.02
C SER A 71 43.13 11.64 -1.71
N GLU A 72 42.47 10.74 -0.98
CA GLU A 72 41.90 10.96 0.35
C GLU A 72 41.93 9.68 1.20
N GLY A 73 41.74 9.80 2.52
CA GLY A 73 41.74 8.64 3.43
C GLY A 73 43.07 7.89 3.56
N SER A 74 43.02 6.68 4.13
CA SER A 74 44.19 5.88 4.49
C SER A 74 44.61 4.89 3.40
N ARG A 75 45.78 5.14 2.78
CA ARG A 75 46.40 4.18 1.84
C ARG A 75 46.76 2.85 2.51
N ALA A 76 47.15 2.87 3.80
CA ALA A 76 47.53 1.67 4.52
C ALA A 76 46.35 0.70 4.62
N ALA A 77 45.16 1.19 5.02
CA ALA A 77 43.94 0.41 5.16
C ALA A 77 43.51 -0.22 3.81
N ARG A 78 43.66 0.51 2.71
CA ARG A 78 43.37 0.00 1.36
C ARG A 78 44.33 -1.09 0.92
N LEU A 79 45.64 -0.93 1.15
CA LEU A 79 46.66 -1.94 0.80
C LEU A 79 46.45 -3.26 1.55
N ILE A 80 46.10 -3.20 2.83
CA ILE A 80 45.80 -4.42 3.61
C ILE A 80 44.43 -5.01 3.30
N GLY A 81 43.57 -4.31 2.55
CA GLY A 81 42.21 -4.78 2.20
C GLY A 81 41.18 -4.62 3.31
N ALA A 82 41.49 -3.83 4.36
CA ALA A 82 40.62 -3.59 5.51
C ALA A 82 39.91 -2.23 5.45
N TYR A 83 40.06 -1.48 4.35
CA TYR A 83 39.34 -0.22 4.14
C TYR A 83 37.84 -0.51 4.05
N GLU A 84 37.09 0.04 5.00
CA GLU A 84 35.64 -0.10 5.16
C GLU A 84 35.21 -1.56 5.25
N ALA A 85 35.92 -2.33 6.08
CA ALA A 85 35.77 -3.79 6.19
C ALA A 85 34.31 -4.25 6.41
N SER A 86 33.47 -3.44 7.09
CA SER A 86 32.05 -3.73 7.28
C SER A 86 31.24 -3.84 5.97
N LEU A 87 31.77 -3.32 4.86
CA LEU A 87 31.13 -3.40 3.55
C LEU A 87 31.48 -4.67 2.76
N ALA A 88 32.47 -5.46 3.18
CA ALA A 88 32.89 -6.64 2.42
C ALA A 88 31.72 -7.58 2.04
N PRO A 89 30.76 -7.91 2.94
CA PRO A 89 29.60 -8.74 2.56
C PRO A 89 28.69 -8.07 1.54
N ILE A 90 28.53 -6.75 1.60
CA ILE A 90 27.69 -5.97 0.67
C ILE A 90 28.34 -5.86 -0.70
N ILE A 91 29.66 -5.65 -0.75
CA ILE A 91 30.41 -5.64 -2.01
C ILE A 91 30.32 -7.00 -2.70
N GLU A 92 30.44 -8.11 -1.96
CA GLU A 92 30.23 -9.45 -2.51
C GLU A 92 28.78 -9.66 -2.99
N GLN A 93 27.79 -9.09 -2.28
CA GLN A 93 26.40 -9.08 -2.74
C GLN A 93 26.25 -8.28 -4.05
N ILE A 94 26.87 -7.11 -4.17
CA ILE A 94 26.84 -6.27 -5.38
C ILE A 94 27.41 -7.05 -6.58
N ILE A 95 28.57 -7.70 -6.38
CA ILE A 95 29.23 -8.51 -7.41
C ILE A 95 28.31 -9.66 -7.85
N THR A 96 27.69 -10.36 -6.89
CA THR A 96 26.80 -11.50 -7.17
C THR A 96 25.52 -11.08 -7.90
N ARG A 97 25.02 -9.86 -7.64
CA ARG A 97 23.81 -9.32 -8.29
C ARG A 97 24.01 -8.89 -9.75
N ASN A 98 25.26 -8.87 -10.22
CA ASN A 98 25.68 -8.71 -11.60
C ASN A 98 24.96 -7.58 -12.35
N TYR A 99 25.26 -6.33 -11.97
CA TYR A 99 24.71 -5.13 -12.61
C TYR A 99 25.36 -4.84 -13.97
N ASP A 100 24.60 -4.22 -14.87
CA ASP A 100 25.08 -3.78 -16.18
C ASP A 100 25.91 -2.49 -16.07
N LEU A 101 25.59 -1.65 -15.08
CA LEU A 101 26.23 -0.37 -14.82
C LEU A 101 26.51 -0.18 -13.32
N VAL A 102 27.73 0.23 -13.00
CA VAL A 102 28.11 0.75 -11.67
C VAL A 102 28.37 2.23 -11.81
N ILE A 103 27.70 3.04 -11.00
CA ILE A 103 27.97 4.48 -10.88
C ILE A 103 28.66 4.68 -9.54
N ASP A 104 29.88 5.22 -9.55
CA ASP A 104 30.67 5.50 -8.35
C ASP A 104 30.84 7.02 -8.24
N VAL A 105 30.08 7.64 -7.33
CA VAL A 105 30.01 9.10 -7.12
C VAL A 105 30.86 9.48 -5.92
N GLY A 106 31.82 10.37 -6.14
CA GLY A 106 32.95 10.58 -5.25
C GLY A 106 33.94 9.43 -5.34
N SER A 107 34.27 9.03 -6.56
CA SER A 107 35.09 7.84 -6.80
C SER A 107 36.53 7.97 -6.28
N ALA A 108 36.98 9.17 -5.92
CA ALA A 108 38.34 9.47 -5.49
C ALA A 108 39.36 8.94 -6.51
N GLU A 109 40.42 8.29 -6.04
CA GLU A 109 41.38 7.57 -6.91
C GLU A 109 40.86 6.24 -7.48
N GLY A 110 39.60 5.87 -7.25
CA GLY A 110 38.93 4.73 -7.89
C GLY A 110 38.95 3.41 -7.12
N TYR A 111 39.03 3.41 -5.79
CA TYR A 111 39.07 2.16 -5.00
C TYR A 111 37.86 1.24 -5.31
N TYR A 112 36.64 1.78 -5.25
CA TYR A 112 35.41 1.03 -5.58
C TYR A 112 35.24 0.84 -7.08
N ALA A 113 35.32 1.92 -7.87
CA ALA A 113 35.21 1.86 -9.32
C ALA A 113 36.10 0.78 -9.96
N ILE A 114 37.41 0.78 -9.66
CA ILE A 114 38.37 -0.16 -10.28
C ILE A 114 38.25 -1.55 -9.65
N GLY A 115 38.01 -1.64 -8.34
CA GLY A 115 37.77 -2.91 -7.65
C GLY A 115 36.60 -3.68 -8.26
N LEU A 116 35.47 -2.99 -8.46
CA LEU A 116 34.29 -3.55 -9.11
C LEU A 116 34.50 -3.79 -10.61
N ALA A 117 35.20 -2.90 -11.32
CA ALA A 117 35.55 -3.14 -12.73
C ALA A 117 36.27 -4.48 -12.94
N ARG A 118 37.16 -4.85 -12.02
CA ARG A 118 37.91 -6.13 -12.06
C ARG A 118 37.05 -7.33 -11.69
N ARG A 119 36.20 -7.18 -10.67
CA ARG A 119 35.33 -8.27 -10.17
C ARG A 119 34.08 -8.48 -11.03
N MET A 120 33.68 -7.48 -11.82
CA MET A 120 32.50 -7.48 -12.70
C MET A 120 32.91 -7.18 -14.14
N PRO A 121 33.43 -8.17 -14.89
CA PRO A 121 34.03 -7.95 -16.21
C PRO A 121 33.04 -7.44 -17.27
N ASN A 122 31.74 -7.71 -17.10
CA ASN A 122 30.69 -7.30 -18.03
C ASN A 122 30.07 -5.93 -17.69
N ALA A 123 30.37 -5.38 -16.51
CA ALA A 123 29.79 -4.12 -16.08
C ALA A 123 30.54 -2.95 -16.72
N ARG A 124 29.78 -1.92 -17.12
CA ARG A 124 30.31 -0.59 -17.41
C ARG A 124 30.45 0.18 -16.09
N ILE A 125 31.53 0.93 -15.94
CA ILE A 125 31.80 1.70 -14.72
C ILE A 125 31.78 3.19 -15.05
N MET A 126 31.04 3.95 -14.26
CA MET A 126 30.92 5.40 -14.35
C MET A 126 31.48 6.02 -13.08
N ALA A 127 32.78 6.34 -13.09
CA ALA A 127 33.48 6.99 -11.98
C ALA A 127 33.32 8.50 -12.08
N ARG A 128 32.84 9.16 -11.02
CA ARG A 128 32.50 10.59 -11.00
C ARG A 128 33.15 11.25 -9.80
N ASP A 129 33.97 12.25 -10.04
CA ASP A 129 34.66 13.01 -8.99
C ASP A 129 34.85 14.46 -9.45
N ASP A 130 34.72 15.45 -8.58
CA ASP A 130 34.91 16.86 -8.97
C ASP A 130 36.36 17.34 -8.86
N ASN A 131 37.26 16.54 -8.28
CA ASN A 131 38.68 16.82 -8.17
C ASN A 131 39.46 16.26 -9.38
N PRO A 132 40.07 17.13 -10.23
CA PRO A 132 40.84 16.68 -11.39
C PRO A 132 42.03 15.77 -11.07
N ASN A 133 42.62 15.92 -9.88
CA ASN A 133 43.72 15.05 -9.45
C ASN A 133 43.22 13.63 -9.13
N ALA A 134 42.05 13.51 -8.49
CA ALA A 134 41.43 12.22 -8.20
C ALA A 134 41.05 11.50 -9.50
N GLN A 135 40.47 12.22 -10.47
CA GLN A 135 40.20 11.70 -11.82
C GLN A 135 41.46 11.17 -12.52
N THR A 136 42.57 11.91 -12.45
CA THR A 136 43.85 11.48 -13.03
C THR A 136 44.35 10.20 -12.39
N LEU A 137 44.35 10.12 -11.05
CA LEU A 137 44.75 8.93 -10.31
C LEU A 137 43.83 7.73 -10.57
N CYS A 138 42.52 7.95 -10.74
CA CYS A 138 41.56 6.92 -11.13
C CYS A 138 41.88 6.34 -12.51
N GLY A 139 42.29 7.20 -13.47
CA GLY A 139 42.74 6.76 -14.79
C GLY A 139 44.02 5.92 -14.74
N GLU A 140 45.01 6.36 -13.95
CA GLU A 140 46.24 5.60 -13.71
C GLU A 140 45.95 4.24 -13.06
N LEU A 141 45.05 4.21 -12.07
CA LEU A 141 44.65 2.97 -11.39
C LEU A 141 43.89 2.02 -12.32
N ALA A 142 43.02 2.55 -13.18
CA ALA A 142 42.32 1.76 -14.20
C ALA A 142 43.28 1.11 -15.20
N ALA A 143 44.28 1.89 -15.66
CA ALA A 143 45.32 1.41 -16.57
C ALA A 143 46.19 0.32 -15.90
N ALA A 144 46.61 0.55 -14.65
CA ALA A 144 47.41 -0.41 -13.87
C ALA A 144 46.70 -1.75 -13.60
N ASN A 145 45.38 -1.80 -13.79
CA ASN A 145 44.54 -2.98 -13.57
C ASN A 145 43.88 -3.53 -14.85
N ASN A 146 44.22 -3.01 -16.03
CA ASN A 146 43.70 -3.44 -17.34
C ASN A 146 42.16 -3.37 -17.43
N VAL A 147 41.56 -2.29 -16.92
CA VAL A 147 40.10 -2.07 -17.00
C VAL A 147 39.71 -0.70 -17.60
N ALA A 148 40.69 0.04 -18.13
CA ALA A 148 40.50 1.41 -18.62
C ALA A 148 39.49 1.52 -19.76
N ASP A 149 39.29 0.45 -20.54
CA ASP A 149 38.33 0.39 -21.66
C ASP A 149 36.85 0.44 -21.21
N ARG A 150 36.55 0.12 -19.95
CA ARG A 150 35.19 0.06 -19.40
C ARG A 150 34.91 1.09 -18.30
N VAL A 151 35.93 1.85 -17.88
CA VAL A 151 35.82 2.86 -16.84
C VAL A 151 35.72 4.25 -17.47
N HIS A 152 34.54 4.84 -17.39
CA HIS A 152 34.27 6.19 -17.88
C HIS A 152 34.43 7.18 -16.73
N ILE A 153 35.56 7.90 -16.70
CA ILE A 153 35.87 8.93 -15.70
C ILE A 153 35.23 10.25 -16.12
N GLY A 154 34.64 10.98 -15.17
CA GLY A 154 34.00 12.26 -15.43
C GLY A 154 33.89 13.13 -14.17
N GLY A 155 33.41 14.35 -14.37
CA GLY A 155 33.26 15.35 -13.31
C GLY A 155 32.07 15.12 -12.39
N ARG A 156 31.64 16.20 -11.73
CA ARG A 156 30.49 16.24 -10.82
C ARG A 156 29.21 15.70 -11.47
N MET A 157 28.46 14.90 -10.71
CA MET A 157 27.17 14.34 -11.11
C MET A 157 26.01 15.27 -10.70
N THR A 158 24.95 15.31 -11.51
CA THR A 158 23.71 16.06 -11.30
C THR A 158 22.50 15.13 -11.20
N HIS A 159 21.35 15.63 -10.74
CA HIS A 159 20.12 14.83 -10.66
C HIS A 159 19.70 14.21 -12.00
N ALA A 160 19.94 14.92 -13.11
CA ALA A 160 19.58 14.47 -14.45
C ALA A 160 20.39 13.24 -14.90
N ASP A 161 21.63 13.11 -14.44
CA ASP A 161 22.52 12.01 -14.82
C ASP A 161 22.00 10.65 -14.33
N PHE A 162 21.19 10.62 -13.28
CA PHE A 162 20.54 9.40 -12.79
C PHE A 162 19.43 8.89 -13.71
N ALA A 163 19.01 9.62 -14.74
CA ALA A 163 17.99 9.16 -15.68
C ALA A 163 18.34 7.82 -16.33
N ILE A 164 19.64 7.53 -16.51
CA ILE A 164 20.14 6.27 -17.07
C ILE A 164 19.66 5.04 -16.27
N CYS A 165 19.50 5.16 -14.95
CA CYS A 165 19.06 4.09 -14.05
C CYS A 165 17.64 3.58 -14.37
N LYS A 166 16.83 4.34 -15.11
CA LYS A 166 15.50 3.89 -15.55
C LYS A 166 15.56 2.82 -16.64
N THR A 167 16.67 2.77 -17.38
CA THR A 167 16.82 1.95 -18.60
C THR A 167 17.91 0.89 -18.46
N THR A 168 18.80 1.03 -17.48
CA THR A 168 19.94 0.15 -17.27
C THR A 168 19.90 -0.38 -15.83
N ARG A 169 20.21 -1.66 -15.63
CA ARG A 169 20.27 -2.26 -14.29
C ARG A 169 21.51 -1.74 -13.57
N THR A 170 21.29 -0.79 -12.67
CA THR A 170 22.37 0.02 -12.08
C THR A 170 22.49 -0.18 -10.58
N VAL A 171 23.73 -0.17 -10.09
CA VAL A 171 24.05 0.12 -8.69
C VAL A 171 24.76 1.47 -8.59
N VAL A 172 24.34 2.29 -7.64
CA VAL A 172 24.97 3.58 -7.32
C VAL A 172 25.75 3.44 -6.02
N ILE A 173 27.03 3.79 -6.05
CA ILE A 173 27.89 3.96 -4.88
C ILE A 173 28.10 5.46 -4.71
N CYS A 174 27.90 5.98 -3.52
CA CYS A 174 27.94 7.42 -3.26
C CYS A 174 28.64 7.71 -1.94
N ASP A 175 29.78 8.38 -2.03
CA ASP A 175 30.53 8.91 -0.90
C ASP A 175 31.01 10.32 -1.31
N ILE A 176 30.32 11.37 -0.86
CA ILE A 176 30.54 12.75 -1.36
C ILE A 176 30.63 13.77 -0.23
N GLU A 177 31.06 13.33 0.95
CA GLU A 177 31.50 14.19 2.06
C GLU A 177 30.48 15.30 2.45
N GLY A 178 29.18 14.94 2.52
CA GLY A 178 28.13 15.79 3.10
C GLY A 178 27.09 16.35 2.12
N ALA A 179 27.23 16.12 0.81
CA ALA A 179 26.25 16.53 -0.20
C ALA A 179 25.18 15.46 -0.54
N GLU A 180 25.17 14.32 0.18
CA GLU A 180 24.30 13.18 -0.11
C GLU A 180 22.84 13.53 0.02
N LYS A 181 22.51 14.38 1.02
CA LYS A 181 21.15 14.85 1.26
C LYS A 181 20.57 15.53 0.01
N ASP A 182 21.37 16.29 -0.73
CA ASP A 182 20.87 17.08 -1.85
C ASP A 182 20.91 16.25 -3.13
N LEU A 183 21.95 15.45 -3.35
CA LEU A 183 22.09 14.63 -4.55
C LEU A 183 21.09 13.45 -4.56
N LEU A 184 20.93 12.75 -3.43
CA LEU A 184 20.06 11.57 -3.33
C LEU A 184 18.62 11.95 -2.98
N ASP A 185 18.00 12.76 -3.83
CA ASP A 185 16.58 13.12 -3.75
C ASP A 185 15.80 12.43 -4.87
N PRO A 186 14.94 11.42 -4.57
CA PRO A 186 14.18 10.71 -5.60
C PRO A 186 13.10 11.58 -6.28
N THR A 187 12.78 12.74 -5.72
CA THR A 187 11.87 13.72 -6.34
C THR A 187 12.55 14.45 -7.48
N LEU A 188 13.81 14.88 -7.25
CA LEU A 188 14.61 15.60 -8.24
C LEU A 188 15.33 14.64 -9.21
N ALA A 189 15.70 13.45 -8.74
CA ALA A 189 16.33 12.37 -9.50
C ALA A 189 15.48 11.08 -9.47
N PRO A 190 14.34 10.99 -10.19
CA PRO A 190 13.48 9.81 -10.19
C PRO A 190 14.14 8.52 -10.70
N GLY A 191 15.29 8.62 -11.36
CA GLY A 191 16.06 7.45 -11.79
C GLY A 191 16.59 6.63 -10.61
N LEU A 192 16.85 7.25 -9.45
CA LEU A 192 17.27 6.57 -8.23
C LEU A 192 16.26 5.52 -7.76
N LEU A 193 14.97 5.69 -8.07
CA LEU A 193 13.92 4.70 -7.77
C LEU A 193 14.09 3.37 -8.50
N SER A 194 14.96 3.31 -9.50
CA SER A 194 15.21 2.14 -10.34
C SER A 194 16.54 1.45 -10.09
N ALA A 195 17.42 2.03 -9.26
CA ALA A 195 18.76 1.51 -8.94
C ALA A 195 18.81 0.90 -7.54
N ASP A 196 19.75 0.00 -7.29
CA ASP A 196 20.19 -0.30 -5.93
C ASP A 196 21.24 0.74 -5.52
N ILE A 197 21.32 1.13 -4.25
CA ILE A 197 22.16 2.25 -3.80
C ILE A 197 22.94 1.87 -2.55
N LEU A 198 24.26 2.07 -2.59
CA LEU A 198 25.17 2.02 -1.45
C LEU A 198 25.68 3.45 -1.19
N VAL A 199 25.40 4.02 -0.01
CA VAL A 199 25.77 5.42 0.28
C VAL A 199 26.39 5.56 1.67
N GLU A 200 27.48 6.33 1.78
CA GLU A 200 28.02 6.76 3.08
C GLU A 200 27.27 7.98 3.59
N ALA A 201 26.75 7.91 4.81
CA ALA A 201 26.09 9.05 5.44
C ALA A 201 27.02 9.75 6.44
N HIS A 202 27.34 11.00 6.16
CA HIS A 202 28.21 11.85 6.98
C HIS A 202 27.51 12.41 8.23
N ASP A 203 27.03 11.53 9.12
CA ASP A 203 26.30 11.88 10.35
C ASP A 203 27.12 12.78 11.30
N CYS A 204 28.45 12.65 11.30
CA CYS A 204 29.33 13.53 12.07
C CYS A 204 29.37 14.98 11.57
N MET A 205 29.02 15.22 10.30
CA MET A 205 28.90 16.57 9.73
C MET A 205 27.46 17.07 9.83
N THR A 206 26.49 16.20 9.53
CA THR A 206 25.07 16.52 9.59
C THR A 206 24.33 15.50 10.46
N PRO A 207 24.10 15.80 11.75
CA PRO A 207 23.46 14.86 12.67
C PRO A 207 22.14 14.30 12.12
N GLY A 208 22.01 12.97 12.14
CA GLY A 208 20.82 12.25 11.71
C GLY A 208 20.63 12.10 10.20
N LEU A 209 21.69 12.25 9.39
CA LEU A 209 21.61 12.18 7.94
C LEU A 209 21.22 10.77 7.46
N SER A 210 21.82 9.75 8.05
CA SER A 210 21.53 8.34 7.76
C SER A 210 20.03 8.02 7.93
N GLN A 211 19.41 8.45 9.03
CA GLN A 211 17.97 8.21 9.24
C GLN A 211 17.11 9.00 8.25
N ARG A 212 17.51 10.22 7.86
CA ARG A 212 16.79 11.02 6.86
C ARG A 212 16.82 10.37 5.47
N ILE A 213 17.98 9.89 5.03
CA ILE A 213 18.11 9.18 3.74
C ILE A 213 17.31 7.87 3.81
N ALA A 214 17.43 7.10 4.89
CA ALA A 214 16.65 5.87 5.07
C ALA A 214 15.13 6.12 4.98
N ALA A 215 14.62 7.14 5.69
CA ALA A 215 13.20 7.50 5.65
C ALA A 215 12.74 7.92 4.24
N ARG A 216 13.59 8.66 3.52
CA ARG A 216 13.31 9.11 2.15
C ARG A 216 13.15 7.96 1.16
N PHE A 217 13.90 6.87 1.32
CA PHE A 217 13.89 5.72 0.41
C PHE A 217 13.04 4.53 0.90
N ALA A 218 12.55 4.53 2.14
CA ALA A 218 11.84 3.41 2.76
C ALA A 218 10.63 2.88 1.96
N ALA A 219 9.94 3.75 1.22
CA ALA A 219 8.81 3.36 0.38
C ALA A 219 9.21 2.53 -0.85
N THR A 220 10.46 2.66 -1.31
CA THR A 220 10.92 2.10 -2.59
C THR A 220 12.08 1.11 -2.46
N HIS A 221 12.79 1.14 -1.34
CA HIS A 221 13.95 0.30 -1.07
C HIS A 221 13.84 -0.36 0.30
N ASP A 222 14.40 -1.56 0.42
CA ASP A 222 14.76 -2.17 1.69
C ASP A 222 16.11 -1.59 2.12
N VAL A 223 16.13 -0.90 3.25
CA VAL A 223 17.29 -0.11 3.70
C VAL A 223 17.96 -0.80 4.89
N GLN A 224 19.23 -1.15 4.74
CA GLN A 224 20.10 -1.67 5.79
C GLN A 224 21.14 -0.60 6.17
N ILE A 225 21.18 -0.19 7.44
CA ILE A 225 22.22 0.68 7.98
C ILE A 225 23.37 -0.19 8.48
N ILE A 226 24.59 0.12 8.05
CA ILE A 226 25.81 -0.62 8.30
C ILE A 226 26.76 0.29 9.10
N ASN A 227 27.04 -0.14 10.33
CA ASN A 227 27.96 0.57 11.20
C ASN A 227 29.40 0.14 10.94
N ARG A 228 30.34 1.06 11.21
CA ARG A 228 31.78 0.82 11.06
C ARG A 228 32.28 -0.35 11.90
N THR A 229 33.22 -1.10 11.36
CA THR A 229 33.97 -2.16 12.06
C THR A 229 35.43 -2.08 11.65
N LEU A 230 36.36 -2.27 12.59
CA LEU A 230 37.78 -2.45 12.28
C LEU A 230 38.08 -3.95 12.25
N ASP A 231 38.60 -4.44 11.13
CA ASP A 231 38.92 -5.85 10.94
C ASP A 231 40.45 -6.07 10.87
N ALA A 232 40.98 -6.73 11.89
CA ALA A 232 42.41 -7.00 12.00
C ALA A 232 42.87 -8.20 11.15
N GLU A 233 41.96 -9.02 10.60
CA GLU A 233 42.32 -10.21 9.80
C GLU A 233 43.07 -9.85 8.51
N GLY A 234 42.93 -8.61 8.02
CA GLY A 234 43.65 -8.12 6.83
C GLY A 234 45.13 -7.84 7.04
N LEU A 235 45.63 -7.82 8.28
CA LEU A 235 47.04 -7.52 8.55
C LEU A 235 47.95 -8.67 8.08
N PRO A 236 49.03 -8.39 7.31
CA PRO A 236 49.95 -9.42 6.87
C PRO A 236 50.77 -10.00 8.03
N ALA A 237 51.10 -11.28 7.96
CA ALA A 237 51.79 -12.01 9.04
C ALA A 237 53.08 -11.34 9.56
N TRP A 238 53.82 -10.63 8.71
CA TRP A 238 55.05 -9.94 9.16
C TRP A 238 54.78 -8.78 10.13
N MET A 239 53.55 -8.23 10.15
CA MET A 239 53.13 -7.20 11.10
C MET A 239 52.91 -7.73 12.52
N GLU A 240 52.99 -9.04 12.75
CA GLU A 240 53.07 -9.62 14.11
C GLU A 240 54.31 -9.14 14.89
N THR A 241 55.34 -8.70 14.17
CA THR A 241 56.55 -8.12 14.78
C THR A 241 56.56 -6.59 14.80
N ALA A 242 55.48 -5.95 14.32
CA ALA A 242 55.32 -4.49 14.35
C ALA A 242 54.72 -4.04 15.70
N SER A 243 54.83 -2.74 16.01
CA SER A 243 54.21 -2.21 17.22
C SER A 243 52.68 -2.23 17.14
N ASP A 244 51.99 -2.42 18.27
CA ASP A 244 50.52 -2.37 18.33
C ASP A 244 49.96 -1.06 17.77
N LEU A 245 50.68 0.05 18.00
CA LEU A 245 50.31 1.35 17.45
C LEU A 245 50.38 1.37 15.92
N ASP A 246 51.37 0.75 15.30
CA ASP A 246 51.46 0.65 13.84
C ASP A 246 50.37 -0.25 13.25
N ARG A 247 50.02 -1.34 13.96
CA ARG A 247 48.91 -2.23 13.58
C ARG A 247 47.58 -1.46 13.60
N LEU A 248 47.32 -0.71 14.67
CA LEU A 248 46.13 0.14 14.78
C LEU A 248 46.11 1.25 13.73
N ILE A 249 47.26 1.90 13.48
CA ILE A 249 47.40 2.96 12.47
C ILE A 249 47.21 2.41 11.04
N ALA A 250 47.57 1.14 10.78
CA ALA A 250 47.34 0.50 9.49
C ALA A 250 45.84 0.28 9.23
N LEU A 251 45.08 -0.06 10.26
CA LEU A 251 43.62 -0.24 10.20
C LEU A 251 42.85 1.08 10.21
N TRP A 252 43.46 2.17 10.66
CA TRP A 252 42.78 3.45 10.78
C TRP A 252 42.56 4.13 9.43
N GLU A 253 41.28 4.36 9.09
CA GLU A 253 40.82 4.94 7.83
C GLU A 253 40.81 6.47 7.78
N TRP A 254 41.30 7.13 8.84
CA TRP A 254 41.31 8.60 9.00
C TRP A 254 39.93 9.24 9.17
N ARG A 255 38.89 8.49 9.54
CA ARG A 255 37.57 9.05 9.88
C ARG A 255 37.64 10.06 11.05
N ILE A 256 36.80 11.10 11.00
CA ILE A 256 36.69 12.11 12.07
C ILE A 256 35.61 11.70 13.10
N GLY A 257 34.55 11.03 12.66
CA GLY A 257 33.44 10.55 13.47
C GLY A 257 32.74 9.34 12.86
N PRO A 258 31.53 8.99 13.33
CA PRO A 258 30.70 7.96 12.70
C PRO A 258 30.18 8.44 11.34
N THR A 259 30.43 7.64 10.31
CA THR A 259 29.88 7.80 8.96
C THR A 259 29.30 6.45 8.51
N PRO A 260 28.08 6.08 8.98
CA PRO A 260 27.48 4.79 8.67
C PRO A 260 27.13 4.71 7.18
N TRP A 261 27.19 3.50 6.63
CA TRP A 261 26.76 3.24 5.26
C TRP A 261 25.31 2.76 5.22
N LEU A 262 24.60 3.07 4.15
CA LEU A 262 23.27 2.54 3.86
C LEU A 262 23.34 1.69 2.61
N TRP A 263 22.95 0.43 2.74
CA TRP A 263 22.67 -0.43 1.60
C TRP A 263 21.16 -0.46 1.34
N MET A 264 20.75 0.09 0.21
CA MET A 264 19.36 0.30 -0.17
C MET A 264 19.07 -0.56 -1.41
N VAL A 265 18.43 -1.69 -1.19
CA VAL A 265 18.04 -2.59 -2.28
C VAL A 265 16.66 -2.20 -2.75
N ARG A 266 16.50 -1.92 -4.04
CA ARG A 266 15.21 -1.64 -4.64
C ARG A 266 14.26 -2.81 -4.39
N LYS A 267 13.09 -2.51 -3.84
CA LYS A 267 12.03 -3.50 -3.67
C LYS A 267 11.63 -4.05 -5.05
N THR A 268 11.88 -5.34 -5.28
CA THR A 268 11.42 -5.99 -6.51
C THR A 268 9.91 -6.10 -6.48
N LYS A 269 9.24 -5.55 -7.50
CA LYS A 269 7.82 -5.76 -7.73
C LYS A 269 7.55 -7.27 -7.76
N SER A 270 6.87 -7.79 -6.74
CA SER A 270 6.59 -9.21 -6.56
C SER A 270 6.07 -9.86 -7.85
N ALA A 271 6.50 -11.09 -8.15
CA ALA A 271 5.96 -11.89 -9.25
C ALA A 271 4.46 -12.23 -9.06
N ARG A 272 3.88 -11.93 -7.88
CA ARG A 272 2.48 -12.19 -7.51
C ARG A 272 1.74 -10.91 -7.11
N ARG A 273 1.69 -9.94 -8.03
CA ARG A 273 0.89 -8.70 -7.90
C ARG A 273 -0.59 -8.88 -8.29
N ASN A 274 -1.17 -10.06 -8.04
CA ASN A 274 -2.56 -10.35 -8.40
C ASN A 274 -3.38 -10.72 -7.18
N ALA A 275 -4.70 -10.61 -7.27
CA ALA A 275 -5.63 -10.96 -6.20
C ALA A 275 -6.83 -11.73 -6.74
N VAL A 276 -7.40 -12.58 -5.90
CA VAL A 276 -8.74 -13.11 -6.09
C VAL A 276 -9.72 -12.04 -5.65
N ILE A 277 -10.65 -11.64 -6.53
CA ILE A 277 -11.67 -10.64 -6.20
C ILE A 277 -12.89 -11.34 -5.59
N ARG A 278 -13.29 -10.98 -4.37
CA ARG A 278 -14.57 -11.42 -3.81
C ARG A 278 -15.71 -10.75 -4.57
N TYR A 279 -16.41 -11.53 -5.40
CA TYR A 279 -17.48 -11.02 -6.26
C TYR A 279 -18.87 -11.35 -5.72
N SER A 280 -19.71 -10.32 -5.60
CA SER A 280 -21.16 -10.42 -5.49
C SER A 280 -21.79 -9.32 -6.34
N GLN A 281 -22.78 -9.64 -7.17
CA GLN A 281 -23.34 -8.67 -8.12
C GLN A 281 -23.81 -7.36 -7.44
N ASP A 282 -24.32 -7.44 -6.21
CA ASP A 282 -24.72 -6.26 -5.42
C ASP A 282 -23.63 -5.22 -5.22
N GLY A 283 -22.35 -5.61 -5.14
CA GLY A 283 -21.23 -4.67 -4.97
C GLY A 283 -20.80 -3.97 -6.27
N PHE A 284 -21.20 -4.49 -7.43
CA PHE A 284 -20.61 -4.13 -8.73
C PHE A 284 -21.63 -3.72 -9.79
N ASP A 285 -22.93 -3.73 -9.49
CA ASP A 285 -24.00 -3.44 -10.46
C ASP A 285 -24.97 -2.36 -9.93
N PRO A 286 -24.62 -1.06 -10.05
CA PRO A 286 -25.48 0.03 -9.61
C PRO A 286 -26.77 0.17 -10.45
N VAL A 287 -26.81 -0.36 -11.67
CA VAL A 287 -27.99 -0.29 -12.56
C VAL A 287 -29.08 -1.22 -12.05
N ALA A 288 -28.74 -2.48 -11.78
CA ALA A 288 -29.73 -3.48 -11.35
C ALA A 288 -30.08 -3.39 -9.85
N LYS A 289 -29.18 -2.84 -9.02
CA LYS A 289 -29.30 -2.87 -7.54
C LYS A 289 -29.50 -1.50 -6.90
N GLY A 290 -29.53 -0.44 -7.70
CA GLY A 290 -29.71 0.94 -7.27
C GLY A 290 -28.39 1.67 -7.02
N ILE A 291 -28.36 2.97 -7.34
CA ILE A 291 -27.16 3.80 -7.33
C ILE A 291 -26.81 4.24 -5.90
N ASN A 292 -25.61 3.87 -5.44
CA ASN A 292 -24.98 4.44 -4.25
C ASN A 292 -23.45 4.48 -4.44
N GLY A 293 -22.75 5.25 -3.60
CA GLY A 293 -21.30 5.46 -3.73
C GLY A 293 -20.48 4.17 -3.76
N ARG A 294 -20.79 3.21 -2.87
CA ARG A 294 -20.13 1.90 -2.81
C ARG A 294 -20.25 1.13 -4.12
N ARG A 295 -21.45 1.06 -4.72
CA ARG A 295 -21.71 0.31 -5.96
C ARG A 295 -21.12 0.99 -7.19
N VAL A 296 -21.16 2.32 -7.24
CA VAL A 296 -20.52 3.10 -8.31
C VAL A 296 -19.00 2.88 -8.25
N ALA A 297 -18.39 3.00 -7.07
CA ALA A 297 -16.97 2.73 -6.86
C ALA A 297 -16.59 1.29 -7.23
N GLY A 298 -17.38 0.29 -6.79
CA GLY A 298 -17.14 -1.12 -7.10
C GLY A 298 -17.19 -1.41 -8.60
N ASN A 299 -18.23 -0.94 -9.30
CA ASN A 299 -18.35 -1.09 -10.77
C ASN A 299 -17.17 -0.41 -11.51
N SER A 300 -16.84 0.82 -11.10
CA SER A 300 -15.73 1.58 -11.65
C SER A 300 -14.40 0.85 -11.45
N PHE A 301 -14.14 0.36 -10.24
CA PHE A 301 -12.97 -0.46 -9.91
C PHE A 301 -12.90 -1.73 -10.76
N LEU A 302 -13.99 -2.49 -10.90
CA LEU A 302 -13.96 -3.73 -11.67
C LEU A 302 -13.55 -3.47 -13.12
N LYS A 303 -14.13 -2.46 -13.76
CA LYS A 303 -13.75 -2.07 -15.13
C LYS A 303 -12.30 -1.58 -15.20
N GLY A 304 -11.86 -0.78 -14.22
CA GLY A 304 -10.48 -0.31 -14.11
C GLY A 304 -9.48 -1.46 -13.96
N TYR A 305 -9.75 -2.39 -13.05
CA TYR A 305 -8.94 -3.59 -12.79
C TYR A 305 -8.83 -4.45 -14.05
N LEU A 306 -9.94 -4.75 -14.71
CA LEU A 306 -9.92 -5.52 -15.95
C LEU A 306 -9.08 -4.82 -17.04
N ARG A 307 -9.22 -3.50 -17.22
CA ARG A 307 -8.47 -2.75 -18.24
C ARG A 307 -6.97 -2.68 -17.95
N HIS A 308 -6.59 -2.34 -16.72
CA HIS A 308 -5.23 -1.88 -16.42
C HIS A 308 -4.39 -2.89 -15.64
N ALA A 309 -4.99 -3.93 -15.04
CA ALA A 309 -4.20 -4.90 -14.29
C ALA A 309 -3.28 -5.70 -15.21
N THR A 310 -2.04 -5.84 -14.77
CA THR A 310 -1.08 -6.78 -15.34
C THR A 310 -1.24 -8.12 -14.63
N ALA A 311 -2.03 -9.02 -15.21
CA ALA A 311 -2.35 -10.33 -14.65
C ALA A 311 -2.43 -11.39 -15.76
N ALA A 312 -1.91 -12.60 -15.48
CA ALA A 312 -1.99 -13.74 -16.39
C ALA A 312 -3.40 -14.35 -16.45
N GLU A 313 -4.20 -14.17 -15.40
CA GLU A 313 -5.60 -14.56 -15.32
C GLU A 313 -6.36 -13.65 -14.35
N PHE A 314 -7.67 -13.51 -14.56
CA PHE A 314 -8.59 -12.92 -13.59
C PHE A 314 -9.27 -14.01 -12.78
N VAL A 315 -9.32 -13.85 -11.46
CA VAL A 315 -9.87 -14.86 -10.56
C VAL A 315 -10.94 -14.24 -9.68
N MET A 316 -12.15 -14.80 -9.75
CA MET A 316 -13.32 -14.29 -9.02
C MET A 316 -13.84 -15.35 -8.05
N LEU A 317 -14.02 -14.97 -6.79
CA LEU A 317 -14.60 -15.82 -5.74
C LEU A 317 -16.10 -15.52 -5.55
N SER A 318 -16.96 -16.47 -5.93
CA SER A 318 -18.42 -16.35 -5.80
C SER A 318 -19.08 -17.67 -5.36
N HIS A 319 -20.39 -17.66 -5.12
CA HIS A 319 -21.12 -18.86 -4.67
C HIS A 319 -21.28 -19.87 -5.80
N LYS A 320 -21.70 -19.42 -6.98
CA LYS A 320 -21.94 -20.24 -8.17
C LYS A 320 -21.17 -19.72 -9.37
N PRO A 321 -20.76 -20.59 -10.32
CA PRO A 321 -20.12 -20.15 -11.56
C PRO A 321 -21.00 -19.21 -12.41
N THR A 322 -22.32 -19.40 -12.36
CA THR A 322 -23.31 -18.58 -13.07
C THR A 322 -23.32 -17.13 -12.62
N ASP A 323 -22.90 -16.85 -11.38
CA ASP A 323 -22.82 -15.48 -10.85
C ASP A 323 -21.84 -14.63 -11.66
N LEU A 324 -20.89 -15.24 -12.37
CA LEU A 324 -19.87 -14.54 -13.15
C LEU A 324 -20.31 -14.19 -14.58
N ALA A 325 -21.56 -14.45 -14.99
CA ALA A 325 -22.01 -14.11 -16.34
C ALA A 325 -21.77 -12.63 -16.72
N PRO A 326 -22.08 -11.63 -15.85
CA PRO A 326 -21.79 -10.23 -16.16
C PRO A 326 -20.28 -9.93 -16.28
N VAL A 327 -19.47 -10.54 -15.40
CA VAL A 327 -18.00 -10.36 -15.42
C VAL A 327 -17.40 -10.98 -16.67
N ARG A 328 -17.91 -12.14 -17.10
CA ARG A 328 -17.45 -12.82 -18.33
C ARG A 328 -17.70 -11.96 -19.57
N ALA A 329 -18.85 -11.30 -19.65
CA ALA A 329 -19.13 -10.35 -20.73
C ALA A 329 -18.15 -9.17 -20.72
N LEU A 330 -17.90 -8.57 -19.54
CA LEU A 330 -16.92 -7.49 -19.40
C LEU A 330 -15.49 -7.90 -19.76
N VAL A 331 -15.05 -9.10 -19.37
CA VAL A 331 -13.74 -9.63 -19.75
C VAL A 331 -13.66 -9.85 -21.27
N GLY A 332 -14.72 -10.38 -21.89
CA GLY A 332 -14.77 -10.56 -23.34
C GLY A 332 -14.63 -9.27 -24.12
N ASP A 333 -15.22 -8.18 -23.62
CA ASP A 333 -15.12 -6.84 -24.21
C ASP A 333 -13.76 -6.18 -23.94
N LEU A 334 -13.30 -6.18 -22.69
CA LEU A 334 -12.15 -5.37 -22.27
C LEU A 334 -10.80 -6.08 -22.41
N ARG A 335 -10.77 -7.42 -22.28
CA ARG A 335 -9.55 -8.25 -22.24
C ARG A 335 -9.82 -9.69 -22.76
N PRO A 336 -10.20 -9.85 -24.04
CA PRO A 336 -10.59 -11.17 -24.58
C PRO A 336 -9.51 -12.24 -24.48
N ASN A 337 -8.23 -11.84 -24.40
CA ASN A 337 -7.07 -12.75 -24.36
C ASN A 337 -6.64 -13.16 -22.93
N VAL A 338 -7.33 -12.68 -21.87
CA VAL A 338 -6.99 -13.01 -20.48
C VAL A 338 -8.03 -13.97 -19.91
N PRO A 339 -7.64 -15.18 -19.45
CA PRO A 339 -8.57 -16.14 -18.87
C PRO A 339 -9.30 -15.60 -17.63
N LEU A 340 -10.59 -15.95 -17.49
CA LEU A 340 -11.39 -15.71 -16.29
C LEU A 340 -11.70 -17.04 -15.58
N ARG A 341 -11.22 -17.18 -14.35
CA ARG A 341 -11.42 -18.37 -13.52
C ARG A 341 -12.39 -18.10 -12.37
N HIS A 342 -13.36 -19.00 -12.21
CA HIS A 342 -14.23 -19.05 -11.04
C HIS A 342 -13.57 -19.82 -9.91
N LEU A 343 -13.66 -19.27 -8.69
CA LEU A 343 -13.42 -20.00 -7.45
C LEU A 343 -14.72 -20.06 -6.65
N SER A 344 -15.05 -21.27 -6.16
CA SER A 344 -16.21 -21.46 -5.30
C SER A 344 -15.88 -21.09 -3.86
N MET A 345 -16.80 -20.37 -3.21
CA MET A 345 -16.78 -20.10 -1.77
C MET A 345 -16.71 -21.37 -0.90
N LEU A 346 -17.10 -22.54 -1.43
CA LEU A 346 -17.00 -23.83 -0.74
C LEU A 346 -15.59 -24.42 -0.77
N ARG A 347 -14.70 -23.93 -1.65
CA ARG A 347 -13.32 -24.41 -1.81
C ARG A 347 -12.36 -23.22 -1.85
N PRO A 348 -12.27 -22.42 -0.76
CA PRO A 348 -11.49 -21.19 -0.74
C PRO A 348 -9.97 -21.43 -0.79
N SER A 349 -9.50 -22.65 -0.55
CA SER A 349 -8.06 -22.99 -0.65
C SER A 349 -7.45 -22.67 -2.02
N GLY A 350 -8.25 -22.53 -3.08
CA GLY A 350 -7.79 -22.07 -4.39
C GLY A 350 -7.20 -20.65 -4.40
N ILE A 351 -7.45 -19.83 -3.36
CA ILE A 351 -6.89 -18.49 -3.19
C ILE A 351 -5.36 -18.56 -2.97
N THR A 352 -4.86 -19.62 -2.31
CA THR A 352 -3.42 -19.82 -2.04
C THR A 352 -2.54 -19.75 -3.29
N LYS A 353 -3.08 -20.14 -4.45
CA LYS A 353 -2.37 -20.11 -5.74
C LYS A 353 -2.12 -18.68 -6.26
N VAL A 354 -2.96 -17.74 -5.85
CA VAL A 354 -2.86 -16.32 -6.25
C VAL A 354 -2.12 -15.52 -5.17
N GLY A 355 -2.40 -15.80 -3.89
CA GLY A 355 -1.68 -15.22 -2.74
C GLY A 355 -2.49 -14.22 -1.92
N THR A 356 -3.44 -13.53 -2.55
CA THR A 356 -4.23 -12.45 -1.92
C THR A 356 -5.72 -12.53 -2.27
N LEU A 357 -6.59 -12.22 -1.30
CA LEU A 357 -8.03 -12.02 -1.47
C LEU A 357 -8.35 -10.52 -1.34
N PHE A 358 -8.88 -9.90 -2.39
CA PHE A 358 -9.47 -8.57 -2.32
C PHE A 358 -10.95 -8.64 -1.93
N TYR A 359 -11.31 -7.97 -0.85
CA TYR A 359 -12.65 -7.93 -0.28
C TYR A 359 -13.21 -6.50 -0.37
N PRO A 360 -14.35 -6.25 -1.05
CA PRO A 360 -14.86 -4.90 -1.30
C PRO A 360 -15.59 -4.29 -0.07
N SER A 361 -14.95 -4.37 1.09
CA SER A 361 -15.43 -3.85 2.38
C SER A 361 -14.27 -3.79 3.38
N PRO A 362 -14.28 -2.88 4.37
CA PRO A 362 -13.24 -2.86 5.38
C PRO A 362 -13.42 -3.98 6.43
N ASN A 363 -14.62 -4.56 6.56
CA ASN A 363 -14.95 -5.58 7.57
C ASN A 363 -14.40 -6.97 7.18
N ILE A 364 -13.08 -7.14 7.26
CA ILE A 364 -12.38 -8.35 6.82
C ILE A 364 -12.36 -9.50 7.85
N ALA A 365 -12.85 -9.29 9.07
CA ALA A 365 -12.83 -10.27 10.17
C ALA A 365 -13.47 -11.62 9.77
N SER A 366 -14.60 -11.60 9.06
CA SER A 366 -15.27 -12.83 8.61
C SER A 366 -14.42 -13.66 7.63
N GLU A 367 -13.61 -12.99 6.80
CA GLU A 367 -12.72 -13.64 5.84
C GLU A 367 -11.45 -14.16 6.52
N SER A 368 -10.96 -13.50 7.59
CA SER A 368 -9.83 -14.02 8.37
C SER A 368 -10.20 -15.26 9.16
N TRP A 369 -11.41 -15.33 9.73
CA TRP A 369 -11.93 -16.56 10.34
C TRP A 369 -12.12 -17.69 9.31
N ARG A 370 -12.55 -17.38 8.08
CA ARG A 370 -12.62 -18.39 7.00
C ARG A 370 -11.23 -18.92 6.63
N ARG A 371 -10.21 -18.05 6.61
CA ARG A 371 -8.81 -18.42 6.36
C ARG A 371 -8.23 -19.27 7.49
N ALA A 372 -8.61 -19.01 8.74
CA ALA A 372 -8.02 -19.63 9.94
C ALA A 372 -7.96 -21.17 9.90
N ALA A 373 -8.99 -21.80 9.35
CA ALA A 373 -9.06 -23.26 9.16
C ALA A 373 -8.07 -23.84 8.14
N TYR A 374 -7.34 -22.98 7.42
CA TYR A 374 -6.29 -23.33 6.47
C TYR A 374 -4.91 -22.80 6.90
N GLY A 375 -4.83 -22.17 8.08
CA GLY A 375 -3.67 -21.43 8.56
C GLY A 375 -3.77 -19.93 8.24
N THR A 376 -3.49 -19.06 9.21
CA THR A 376 -3.54 -17.59 9.01
C THR A 376 -2.55 -17.08 7.96
N GLY A 377 -1.50 -17.84 7.63
CA GLY A 377 -0.56 -17.58 6.54
C GLY A 377 -0.97 -18.12 5.16
N ALA A 378 -2.16 -18.74 5.01
CA ALA A 378 -2.56 -19.36 3.74
C ALA A 378 -2.68 -18.36 2.58
N TRP A 379 -3.21 -17.17 2.84
CA TRP A 379 -3.29 -16.04 1.90
C TRP A 379 -3.46 -14.72 2.66
N SER A 380 -3.13 -13.60 2.02
CA SER A 380 -3.35 -12.25 2.55
C SER A 380 -4.76 -11.77 2.24
N ILE A 381 -5.31 -10.87 3.06
CA ILE A 381 -6.63 -10.26 2.85
C ILE A 381 -6.47 -8.75 2.67
N CYS A 382 -7.11 -8.18 1.66
CA CYS A 382 -7.11 -6.75 1.37
C CYS A 382 -8.55 -6.23 1.34
N GLY A 383 -8.97 -5.52 2.39
CA GLY A 383 -10.21 -4.75 2.45
C GLY A 383 -10.06 -3.34 1.84
N ILE A 384 -11.18 -2.62 1.71
CA ILE A 384 -11.21 -1.22 1.30
C ILE A 384 -12.37 -0.47 1.94
N THR A 385 -12.15 0.78 2.35
CA THR A 385 -13.19 1.65 2.90
C THR A 385 -14.06 2.30 1.81
N HIS A 386 -15.38 2.31 2.01
CA HIS A 386 -16.32 3.16 1.26
C HIS A 386 -17.20 4.04 2.17
N THR A 387 -17.22 3.71 3.45
CA THR A 387 -17.88 4.44 4.54
C THR A 387 -17.19 4.01 5.84
N THR A 388 -17.21 4.86 6.84
CA THR A 388 -16.63 4.60 8.17
C THR A 388 -17.64 4.84 9.30
N SER A 389 -18.71 5.61 9.06
CA SER A 389 -19.61 6.14 10.10
C SER A 389 -20.82 5.26 10.43
N THR A 390 -21.02 4.13 9.75
CA THR A 390 -22.13 3.22 10.11
C THR A 390 -21.75 2.31 11.29
N ALA A 391 -22.72 1.99 12.15
CA ALA A 391 -22.53 1.12 13.32
C ALA A 391 -21.90 -0.23 12.96
N MET A 392 -22.29 -0.83 11.83
CA MET A 392 -21.73 -2.09 11.35
C MET A 392 -20.24 -1.97 10.96
N ILE A 393 -19.81 -0.86 10.38
CA ILE A 393 -18.40 -0.65 10.05
C ILE A 393 -17.59 -0.35 11.32
N MET A 394 -18.11 0.50 12.21
CA MET A 394 -17.46 0.77 13.48
C MET A 394 -17.30 -0.51 14.31
N GLN A 395 -18.34 -1.35 14.42
CA GLN A 395 -18.23 -2.67 15.06
C GLN A 395 -17.24 -3.58 14.32
N GLY A 396 -17.22 -3.53 12.99
CA GLY A 396 -16.29 -4.32 12.18
C GLY A 396 -14.82 -4.05 12.50
N PHE A 397 -14.44 -2.80 12.78
CA PHE A 397 -13.07 -2.49 13.22
C PHE A 397 -12.74 -3.07 14.61
N PHE A 398 -13.72 -3.12 15.53
CA PHE A 398 -13.57 -3.85 16.79
C PHE A 398 -13.37 -5.35 16.52
N ASP A 399 -14.21 -5.95 15.67
CA ASP A 399 -14.16 -7.37 15.35
C ASP A 399 -12.84 -7.77 14.67
N ILE A 400 -12.26 -6.91 13.82
CA ILE A 400 -10.95 -7.11 13.19
C ILE A 400 -9.87 -7.29 14.27
N ARG A 401 -9.93 -6.53 15.37
CA ARG A 401 -8.95 -6.66 16.46
C ARG A 401 -9.14 -7.91 17.31
N MET A 402 -10.31 -8.53 17.25
CA MET A 402 -10.60 -9.80 17.92
C MET A 402 -10.42 -11.02 17.01
N ALA A 403 -10.23 -10.81 15.71
CA ALA A 403 -10.10 -11.86 14.70
C ALA A 403 -8.62 -12.21 14.43
N PRO A 404 -8.32 -13.36 13.77
CA PRO A 404 -6.96 -13.80 13.48
C PRO A 404 -6.36 -13.04 12.28
N ILE A 405 -6.22 -11.73 12.47
CA ILE A 405 -5.61 -10.78 11.54
C ILE A 405 -4.09 -10.84 11.67
N MET A 406 -3.42 -10.73 10.52
CA MET A 406 -1.98 -10.79 10.42
C MET A 406 -1.40 -9.45 9.97
N PRO A 407 -0.11 -9.16 10.26
CA PRO A 407 0.52 -7.88 9.89
C PRO A 407 0.52 -7.59 8.37
N TRP A 408 0.41 -8.62 7.53
CA TRP A 408 0.33 -8.51 6.08
C TRP A 408 -1.09 -8.37 5.54
N ASP A 409 -2.13 -8.47 6.38
CA ASP A 409 -3.49 -8.12 5.95
C ASP A 409 -3.63 -6.60 5.87
N ALA A 410 -4.53 -6.11 5.03
CA ALA A 410 -4.68 -4.68 4.78
C ALA A 410 -6.14 -4.25 4.76
N VAL A 411 -6.40 -3.01 5.17
CA VAL A 411 -7.64 -2.28 4.86
C VAL A 411 -7.23 -0.96 4.20
N ILE A 412 -7.48 -0.84 2.90
CA ILE A 412 -7.20 0.40 2.16
C ILE A 412 -8.07 1.53 2.71
N CYS A 413 -7.43 2.61 3.15
CA CYS A 413 -8.07 3.88 3.47
C CYS A 413 -8.08 4.74 2.20
N THR A 414 -9.24 5.25 1.80
CA THR A 414 -9.37 6.00 0.54
C THR A 414 -8.82 7.43 0.60
N SER A 415 -8.52 7.93 1.80
CA SER A 415 -7.96 9.25 2.06
C SER A 415 -7.22 9.27 3.40
N ASN A 416 -6.39 10.29 3.63
CA ASN A 416 -5.74 10.56 4.90
C ASN A 416 -6.77 10.84 6.01
N ALA A 417 -7.89 11.48 5.69
CA ALA A 417 -8.99 11.68 6.64
C ALA A 417 -9.60 10.35 7.10
N VAL A 418 -9.84 9.42 6.16
CA VAL A 418 -10.29 8.07 6.49
C VAL A 418 -9.25 7.33 7.33
N HIS A 419 -7.98 7.36 6.93
CA HIS A 419 -6.88 6.76 7.70
C HIS A 419 -6.85 7.27 9.14
N THR A 420 -7.00 8.58 9.33
CA THR A 420 -7.01 9.23 10.64
C THR A 420 -8.19 8.75 11.50
N SER A 421 -9.40 8.71 10.94
CA SER A 421 -10.60 8.26 11.67
C SER A 421 -10.55 6.77 12.06
N VAL A 422 -10.06 5.91 11.15
CA VAL A 422 -9.89 4.48 11.42
C VAL A 422 -8.81 4.24 12.47
N SER A 423 -7.68 4.94 12.36
CA SER A 423 -6.58 4.84 13.34
C SER A 423 -7.04 5.26 14.73
N PHE A 424 -7.77 6.38 14.82
CA PHE A 424 -8.35 6.86 16.08
C PHE A 424 -9.25 5.79 16.73
N GLN A 425 -10.11 5.13 15.95
CA GLN A 425 -10.94 4.06 16.49
C GLN A 425 -10.12 2.85 16.94
N MET A 426 -9.10 2.45 16.16
CA MET A 426 -8.21 1.34 16.55
C MET A 426 -7.41 1.64 17.82
N ASP A 427 -7.01 2.89 18.05
CA ASP A 427 -6.34 3.32 19.27
C ASP A 427 -7.26 3.15 20.50
N LEU A 428 -8.54 3.52 20.37
CA LEU A 428 -9.54 3.31 21.42
C LEU A 428 -9.78 1.82 21.71
N ILE A 429 -9.81 0.99 20.67
CA ILE A 429 -9.97 -0.46 20.80
C ILE A 429 -8.74 -1.06 21.51
N ASP A 430 -7.53 -0.63 21.16
CA ASP A 430 -6.30 -1.08 21.82
C ASP A 430 -6.25 -0.71 23.29
N ALA A 431 -6.61 0.54 23.61
CA ALA A 431 -6.71 0.99 24.99
C ALA A 431 -7.75 0.15 25.76
N HIS A 432 -8.87 -0.22 25.13
CA HIS A 432 -9.86 -1.12 25.73
C HIS A 432 -9.28 -2.52 25.98
N MET A 433 -8.58 -3.12 25.02
CA MET A 433 -7.97 -4.46 25.19
C MET A 433 -6.96 -4.49 26.34
N ILE A 434 -6.10 -3.47 26.43
CA ILE A 434 -5.11 -3.34 27.51
C ILE A 434 -5.82 -3.21 28.86
N ARG A 435 -6.79 -2.29 28.96
CA ARG A 435 -7.45 -1.95 30.23
C ARG A 435 -8.41 -3.04 30.70
N HIS A 436 -9.24 -3.57 29.80
CA HIS A 436 -10.35 -4.47 30.13
C HIS A 436 -9.96 -5.94 30.01
N LEU A 437 -9.35 -6.33 28.89
CA LEU A 437 -8.94 -7.72 28.64
C LEU A 437 -7.60 -8.07 29.27
N ARG A 438 -6.83 -7.06 29.72
CA ARG A 438 -5.46 -7.22 30.25
C ARG A 438 -4.55 -7.97 29.27
N ALA A 439 -4.76 -7.72 27.98
CA ALA A 439 -4.07 -8.41 26.89
C ALA A 439 -3.13 -7.44 26.16
N THR A 440 -2.07 -7.99 25.57
CA THR A 440 -1.27 -7.25 24.58
C THR A 440 -2.07 -7.21 23.28
N PRO A 441 -2.34 -6.04 22.69
CA PRO A 441 -3.10 -5.98 21.45
C PRO A 441 -2.41 -6.76 20.32
N PRO A 442 -3.17 -7.50 19.48
CA PRO A 442 -2.60 -8.21 18.35
C PRO A 442 -2.11 -7.22 17.28
N PRO A 443 -1.27 -7.66 16.33
CA PRO A 443 -0.84 -6.82 15.22
C PRO A 443 -2.02 -6.17 14.49
N ARG A 444 -1.83 -4.92 14.07
CA ARG A 444 -2.80 -4.23 13.20
C ARG A 444 -2.64 -4.70 11.76
N PRO A 445 -3.72 -4.69 10.96
CA PRO A 445 -3.55 -4.75 9.51
C PRO A 445 -2.84 -3.47 9.02
N MET A 446 -2.25 -3.54 7.83
CA MET A 446 -1.80 -2.37 7.09
C MET A 446 -2.99 -1.45 6.79
N LEU A 447 -2.79 -0.13 6.90
CA LEU A 447 -3.79 0.88 6.54
C LEU A 447 -3.27 1.79 5.40
N PRO A 448 -2.96 1.24 4.21
CA PRO A 448 -2.42 2.04 3.13
C PRO A 448 -3.44 3.06 2.63
N VAL A 449 -2.98 4.28 2.34
CA VAL A 449 -3.81 5.31 1.70
C VAL A 449 -3.73 5.14 0.19
N ILE A 450 -4.78 4.57 -0.41
CA ILE A 450 -4.91 4.42 -1.87
C ILE A 450 -6.27 5.00 -2.27
N PRO A 451 -6.31 6.05 -3.10
CA PRO A 451 -7.57 6.70 -3.45
C PRO A 451 -8.45 5.83 -4.35
N LEU A 452 -9.74 6.16 -4.42
CA LEU A 452 -10.62 5.59 -5.44
C LEU A 452 -10.31 6.21 -6.81
N GLY A 453 -10.58 5.47 -7.87
CA GLY A 453 -10.34 5.92 -9.24
C GLY A 453 -11.59 6.16 -10.06
N ILE A 454 -11.40 6.89 -11.17
CA ILE A 454 -12.36 7.06 -12.26
C ILE A 454 -11.70 6.72 -13.60
N ARG A 455 -12.49 6.68 -14.68
CA ARG A 455 -11.95 6.75 -16.04
C ARG A 455 -12.17 8.16 -16.57
N CYS A 456 -11.10 8.94 -16.71
CA CYS A 456 -11.24 10.35 -17.06
C CYS A 456 -11.92 10.59 -18.42
N ASP A 457 -11.75 9.67 -19.38
CA ASP A 457 -12.34 9.80 -20.72
C ASP A 457 -13.87 9.84 -20.71
N ASP A 458 -14.51 9.19 -19.74
CA ASP A 458 -15.98 9.13 -19.66
C ASP A 458 -16.58 10.54 -19.38
N PHE A 459 -15.76 11.46 -18.85
CA PHE A 459 -16.18 12.79 -18.38
C PHE A 459 -15.70 13.95 -19.26
N MET A 460 -15.15 13.68 -20.46
CA MET A 460 -14.79 14.76 -21.39
C MET A 460 -15.99 15.67 -21.70
N PRO A 461 -15.85 17.00 -21.76
CA PRO A 461 -16.96 17.90 -22.05
C PRO A 461 -17.62 17.62 -23.41
N ASP A 462 -18.95 17.75 -23.46
CA ASP A 462 -19.76 17.74 -24.67
C ASP A 462 -20.33 19.15 -24.92
N ILE A 463 -19.87 19.78 -26.00
CA ILE A 463 -20.22 21.17 -26.35
C ILE A 463 -21.74 21.33 -26.60
N ALA A 464 -22.38 20.35 -27.25
CA ALA A 464 -23.80 20.42 -27.57
C ALA A 464 -24.63 20.28 -26.29
N ALA A 465 -24.29 19.31 -25.43
CA ALA A 465 -24.96 19.14 -24.14
C ALA A 465 -24.79 20.37 -23.23
N GLY A 466 -23.59 20.96 -23.21
CA GLY A 466 -23.31 22.18 -22.45
C GLY A 466 -24.12 23.38 -22.95
N THR A 467 -24.19 23.58 -24.27
CA THR A 467 -24.98 24.66 -24.89
C THR A 467 -26.47 24.51 -24.55
N ALA A 468 -26.99 23.28 -24.58
CA ALA A 468 -28.38 22.99 -24.22
C ALA A 468 -28.68 23.33 -22.75
N LEU A 469 -27.77 23.04 -21.81
CA LEU A 469 -27.94 23.43 -20.41
C LEU A 469 -27.95 24.95 -20.23
N ARG A 470 -27.01 25.67 -20.86
CA ARG A 470 -26.96 27.14 -20.79
C ARG A 470 -28.24 27.77 -21.33
N ALA A 471 -28.76 27.25 -22.45
CA ALA A 471 -30.04 27.69 -23.01
C ALA A 471 -31.22 27.43 -22.06
N ARG A 472 -31.28 26.24 -21.42
CA ARG A 472 -32.32 25.89 -20.45
C ARG A 472 -32.34 26.82 -19.23
N LEU A 473 -31.18 27.29 -18.79
CA LEU A 473 -31.04 28.26 -17.70
C LEU A 473 -31.23 29.72 -18.15
N GLY A 474 -31.32 29.98 -19.46
CA GLY A 474 -31.27 31.35 -20.01
C GLY A 474 -29.95 32.07 -19.70
N ALA A 475 -28.86 31.32 -19.52
CA ALA A 475 -27.56 31.86 -19.15
C ALA A 475 -26.86 32.51 -20.36
N ARG A 476 -26.50 33.79 -20.22
CA ARG A 476 -25.75 34.55 -21.23
C ARG A 476 -24.27 34.09 -21.26
N PRO A 477 -23.48 34.47 -22.27
CA PRO A 477 -22.06 34.08 -22.35
C PRO A 477 -21.22 34.47 -21.12
N ASN A 478 -21.52 35.60 -20.48
CA ASN A 478 -20.76 36.10 -19.31
C ASN A 478 -21.35 35.63 -17.96
N ASP A 479 -22.51 34.97 -17.98
CA ASP A 479 -23.12 34.43 -16.76
C ASP A 479 -22.35 33.18 -16.30
N VAL A 480 -22.39 32.89 -15.00
CA VAL A 480 -21.59 31.81 -14.40
C VAL A 480 -22.50 30.76 -13.80
N ILE A 481 -22.32 29.51 -14.21
CA ILE A 481 -23.12 28.37 -13.76
C ILE A 481 -22.29 27.50 -12.80
N PHE A 482 -22.78 27.34 -11.57
CA PHE A 482 -22.28 26.37 -10.60
C PHE A 482 -23.06 25.05 -10.75
N THR A 483 -22.42 23.91 -10.52
CA THR A 483 -23.13 22.62 -10.50
C THR A 483 -22.65 21.67 -9.42
N THR A 484 -23.54 20.77 -9.01
CA THR A 484 -23.28 19.71 -8.06
C THR A 484 -23.83 18.40 -8.62
N LEU A 485 -23.03 17.34 -8.59
CA LEU A 485 -23.47 15.97 -8.91
C LEU A 485 -23.52 15.14 -7.62
N ALA A 486 -24.71 14.78 -7.15
CA ALA A 486 -24.87 14.04 -5.89
C ALA A 486 -26.24 13.36 -5.76
N ARG A 487 -26.43 12.57 -4.69
CA ARG A 487 -27.78 12.31 -4.17
C ARG A 487 -28.28 13.61 -3.53
N LEU A 488 -29.48 14.06 -3.86
CA LEU A 488 -30.02 15.32 -3.35
C LEU A 488 -30.83 15.06 -2.08
N THR A 489 -30.11 14.77 -1.00
CA THR A 489 -30.67 14.42 0.30
C THR A 489 -30.12 15.38 1.37
N PRO A 490 -30.93 16.36 1.83
CA PRO A 490 -30.49 17.38 2.80
C PRO A 490 -29.86 16.81 4.06
N HIS A 491 -30.41 15.70 4.57
CA HIS A 491 -30.00 15.12 5.85
C HIS A 491 -28.83 14.14 5.76
N GLU A 492 -28.52 13.61 4.56
CA GLU A 492 -27.48 12.57 4.41
C GLU A 492 -26.31 12.98 3.52
N LYS A 493 -26.45 14.04 2.72
CA LYS A 493 -25.46 14.37 1.68
C LYS A 493 -24.92 15.78 1.75
N PHE A 494 -25.78 16.79 1.89
CA PHE A 494 -25.40 18.17 2.24
C PHE A 494 -26.68 18.98 2.46
N ASP A 495 -26.63 19.95 3.35
CA ASP A 495 -27.67 20.99 3.44
C ASP A 495 -27.50 21.99 2.26
N PRO A 496 -28.50 22.16 1.37
CA PRO A 496 -28.42 23.12 0.28
C PRO A 496 -28.62 24.58 0.73
N LEU A 497 -29.19 24.85 1.90
CA LEU A 497 -29.57 26.22 2.28
C LEU A 497 -28.37 27.16 2.49
N PRO A 498 -27.24 26.73 3.10
CA PRO A 498 -26.02 27.54 3.12
C PRO A 498 -25.57 27.95 1.72
N ILE A 499 -25.62 27.04 0.75
CA ILE A 499 -25.27 27.36 -0.64
C ILE A 499 -26.15 28.49 -1.18
N TYR A 500 -27.46 28.45 -0.93
CA TYR A 500 -28.41 29.44 -1.42
C TYR A 500 -28.11 30.82 -0.84
N LEU A 501 -27.89 30.90 0.48
CA LEU A 501 -27.55 32.14 1.17
C LEU A 501 -26.25 32.77 0.62
N ALA A 502 -25.20 31.98 0.42
CA ALA A 502 -23.94 32.49 -0.13
C ALA A 502 -24.06 32.91 -1.61
N MET A 503 -24.79 32.15 -2.43
CA MET A 503 -25.03 32.47 -3.83
C MET A 503 -25.83 33.78 -3.97
N GLN A 504 -26.86 33.97 -3.13
CA GLN A 504 -27.67 35.18 -3.08
C GLN A 504 -26.89 36.40 -2.56
N ALA A 505 -25.98 36.19 -1.61
CA ALA A 505 -25.10 37.25 -1.16
C ALA A 505 -24.11 37.64 -2.27
N ALA A 506 -23.47 36.67 -2.91
CA ALA A 506 -22.51 36.89 -3.99
C ALA A 506 -23.13 37.56 -5.22
N SER A 507 -24.40 37.27 -5.55
CA SER A 507 -25.07 37.87 -6.71
C SER A 507 -25.19 39.40 -6.61
N ARG A 508 -25.28 39.94 -5.38
CA ARG A 508 -25.36 41.39 -5.13
C ARG A 508 -24.06 42.12 -5.47
N ASP A 509 -22.93 41.42 -5.38
CA ASP A 509 -21.59 41.97 -5.62
C ASP A 509 -21.10 41.75 -7.07
N LEU A 510 -21.96 41.30 -7.98
CA LEU A 510 -21.60 40.91 -9.35
C LEU A 510 -22.36 41.71 -10.42
N PRO A 511 -22.11 43.03 -10.55
CA PRO A 511 -22.78 43.84 -11.56
C PRO A 511 -22.48 43.31 -12.97
N GLY A 512 -23.52 42.99 -13.73
CA GLY A 512 -23.42 42.51 -15.11
C GLY A 512 -23.24 41.00 -15.28
N ILE A 513 -22.92 40.25 -14.21
CA ILE A 513 -22.79 38.78 -14.24
C ILE A 513 -23.96 38.17 -13.47
N LYS A 514 -24.80 37.37 -14.13
CA LYS A 514 -25.83 36.60 -13.43
C LYS A 514 -25.25 35.27 -12.97
N LEU A 515 -25.51 34.91 -11.72
CA LEU A 515 -25.18 33.59 -11.18
C LEU A 515 -26.32 32.60 -11.47
N HIS A 516 -25.93 31.35 -11.72
CA HIS A 516 -26.85 30.23 -11.88
C HIS A 516 -26.31 29.02 -11.12
N ILE A 517 -27.20 28.14 -10.69
CA ILE A 517 -26.86 26.85 -10.08
C ILE A 517 -27.73 25.72 -10.63
N ALA A 518 -27.09 24.62 -10.99
CA ALA A 518 -27.74 23.40 -11.46
C ALA A 518 -27.39 22.22 -10.53
N PHE A 519 -28.38 21.69 -9.81
CA PHE A 519 -28.21 20.44 -9.07
C PHE A 519 -28.57 19.26 -9.96
N CYS A 520 -27.63 18.35 -10.17
CA CYS A 520 -27.84 17.12 -10.91
C CYS A 520 -27.80 15.94 -9.93
N GLY A 521 -28.94 15.27 -9.77
CA GLY A 521 -29.03 14.22 -8.79
C GLY A 521 -30.38 13.51 -8.71
N ILE A 522 -30.48 12.61 -7.73
CA ILE A 522 -31.68 11.79 -7.49
C ILE A 522 -32.24 12.13 -6.11
N PHE A 523 -33.55 12.36 -6.05
CA PHE A 523 -34.32 12.47 -4.81
C PHE A 523 -34.89 11.11 -4.42
N ARG A 524 -34.97 10.82 -3.11
CA ARG A 524 -35.59 9.60 -2.57
C ARG A 524 -37.05 9.80 -2.18
N ASP A 525 -37.44 11.03 -1.93
CA ASP A 525 -38.73 11.42 -1.38
C ASP A 525 -39.08 12.84 -1.83
N GLY A 526 -40.37 13.19 -1.73
CA GLY A 526 -40.86 14.52 -2.10
C GLY A 526 -40.39 15.61 -1.13
N PHE A 527 -40.15 15.29 0.14
CA PHE A 527 -39.70 16.25 1.14
C PHE A 527 -38.33 16.84 0.78
N SER A 528 -37.37 16.00 0.42
CA SER A 528 -36.04 16.43 -0.02
C SER A 528 -36.14 17.34 -1.23
N ARG A 529 -37.03 17.02 -2.18
CA ARG A 529 -37.26 17.88 -3.35
C ARG A 529 -37.83 19.23 -2.96
N ASP A 530 -38.81 19.26 -2.06
CA ASP A 530 -39.41 20.49 -1.53
C ASP A 530 -38.36 21.38 -0.87
N VAL A 531 -37.45 20.83 -0.06
CA VAL A 531 -36.34 21.60 0.57
C VAL A 531 -35.49 22.29 -0.49
N PHE A 532 -35.15 21.58 -1.58
CA PHE A 532 -34.34 22.15 -2.65
C PHE A 532 -35.10 23.23 -3.44
N GLU A 533 -36.35 22.96 -3.87
CA GLU A 533 -37.12 23.87 -4.73
C GLU A 533 -37.64 25.09 -3.96
N LYS A 534 -38.26 24.91 -2.78
CA LYS A 534 -38.78 26.01 -1.96
C LYS A 534 -37.64 26.84 -1.37
N GLY A 535 -36.60 26.17 -0.85
CA GLY A 535 -35.41 26.84 -0.32
C GLY A 535 -34.72 27.71 -1.37
N ALA A 536 -34.64 27.24 -2.63
CA ALA A 536 -34.08 28.03 -3.72
C ALA A 536 -34.92 29.29 -4.00
N ALA A 537 -36.24 29.14 -4.10
CA ALA A 537 -37.16 30.25 -4.38
C ALA A 537 -37.15 31.31 -3.27
N GLU A 538 -37.02 30.90 -2.01
CA GLU A 538 -37.06 31.80 -0.86
C GLU A 538 -35.71 32.43 -0.54
N LEU A 539 -34.61 31.68 -0.63
CA LEU A 539 -33.29 32.11 -0.14
C LEU A 539 -32.35 32.65 -1.22
N MET A 540 -32.61 32.36 -2.51
CA MET A 540 -31.80 32.88 -3.62
C MET A 540 -32.59 33.36 -4.84
N PRO A 541 -33.60 34.24 -4.67
CA PRO A 541 -34.48 34.69 -5.77
C PRO A 541 -33.76 35.34 -6.96
N ASP A 542 -32.55 35.88 -6.77
CA ASP A 542 -31.79 36.55 -7.85
C ASP A 542 -30.89 35.60 -8.66
N VAL A 543 -30.81 34.33 -8.26
CA VAL A 543 -29.92 33.32 -8.86
C VAL A 543 -30.74 32.39 -9.76
N GLY A 544 -30.25 32.11 -10.97
CA GLY A 544 -30.90 31.13 -11.84
C GLY A 544 -30.80 29.71 -11.27
N PHE A 545 -31.89 28.95 -11.24
CA PHE A 545 -31.95 27.64 -10.62
C PHE A 545 -32.47 26.58 -11.59
N CYS A 546 -31.83 25.40 -11.59
CA CYS A 546 -32.31 24.25 -12.34
C CYS A 546 -32.03 22.93 -11.60
N LEU A 547 -32.99 22.01 -11.70
CA LEU A 547 -32.84 20.61 -11.30
C LEU A 547 -32.69 19.72 -12.55
N LEU A 548 -31.66 18.88 -12.51
CA LEU A 548 -31.35 17.87 -13.52
C LEU A 548 -31.45 16.47 -12.90
N ASP A 549 -31.89 15.49 -13.69
CA ASP A 549 -32.11 14.12 -13.25
C ASP A 549 -30.81 13.32 -13.30
N GLY A 550 -30.19 13.11 -12.13
CA GLY A 550 -28.94 12.39 -12.00
C GLY A 550 -29.00 10.90 -12.39
N ALA A 551 -30.19 10.32 -12.59
CA ALA A 551 -30.32 8.97 -13.13
C ALA A 551 -30.00 8.94 -14.64
N LYS A 552 -30.23 10.05 -15.36
CA LYS A 552 -29.99 10.17 -16.81
C LYS A 552 -28.55 10.56 -17.09
N GLU A 553 -27.88 9.76 -17.92
CA GLU A 553 -26.50 10.04 -18.35
C GLU A 553 -26.37 11.37 -19.09
N ALA A 554 -27.35 11.69 -19.95
CA ALA A 554 -27.39 12.95 -20.68
C ALA A 554 -27.42 14.18 -19.75
N ASP A 555 -28.17 14.12 -18.65
CA ASP A 555 -28.28 15.22 -17.68
C ASP A 555 -26.97 15.39 -16.88
N ARG A 556 -26.34 14.28 -16.47
CA ARG A 556 -25.00 14.31 -15.83
C ARG A 556 -23.96 14.92 -16.78
N LYS A 557 -23.99 14.51 -18.06
CA LYS A 557 -23.09 15.04 -19.10
C LYS A 557 -23.33 16.53 -19.34
N ALA A 558 -24.59 16.96 -19.42
CA ALA A 558 -24.96 18.37 -19.61
C ALA A 558 -24.49 19.23 -18.42
N ALA A 559 -24.68 18.76 -17.19
CA ALA A 559 -24.18 19.43 -15.98
C ALA A 559 -22.67 19.67 -16.03
N LEU A 560 -21.89 18.60 -16.27
CA LEU A 560 -20.43 18.70 -16.32
C LEU A 560 -19.91 19.52 -17.52
N SER A 561 -20.67 19.60 -18.61
CA SER A 561 -20.23 20.27 -19.84
C SER A 561 -20.69 21.73 -19.96
N GLY A 562 -21.81 22.09 -19.33
CA GLY A 562 -22.41 23.43 -19.44
C GLY A 562 -22.07 24.36 -18.29
N SER A 563 -21.50 23.84 -17.21
CA SER A 563 -21.15 24.60 -16.02
C SER A 563 -19.75 25.20 -16.05
N ASP A 564 -19.51 26.17 -15.18
CA ASP A 564 -18.27 26.93 -15.06
C ASP A 564 -17.48 26.58 -13.79
N VAL A 565 -18.17 26.10 -12.75
CA VAL A 565 -17.60 25.70 -11.45
C VAL A 565 -18.33 24.47 -10.94
N PHE A 566 -17.59 23.48 -10.45
CA PHE A 566 -18.18 22.39 -9.69
C PHE A 566 -18.15 22.70 -8.19
N MET A 567 -19.30 22.62 -7.56
CA MET A 567 -19.52 23.01 -6.18
C MET A 567 -20.00 21.81 -5.35
N PHE A 568 -19.30 21.51 -4.26
CA PHE A 568 -19.53 20.31 -3.45
C PHE A 568 -19.30 20.60 -1.96
N LEU A 569 -20.26 21.30 -1.34
CA LEU A 569 -20.20 21.71 0.07
C LEU A 569 -20.76 20.61 0.96
N ILE A 570 -19.96 19.58 1.22
CA ILE A 570 -20.34 18.50 2.12
C ILE A 570 -20.09 18.91 3.57
N ASP A 571 -21.08 18.68 4.42
CA ASP A 571 -21.12 19.06 5.84
C ASP A 571 -21.31 17.85 6.77
N ASN A 572 -21.30 16.63 6.23
CA ASN A 572 -21.63 15.42 6.99
C ASN A 572 -20.54 14.36 6.91
N ILE A 573 -20.60 13.45 7.88
CA ILE A 573 -19.64 12.34 8.07
C ILE A 573 -19.94 11.10 7.20
N GLN A 574 -20.86 11.18 6.24
CA GLN A 574 -21.14 10.07 5.32
C GLN A 574 -20.07 9.99 4.23
N GLU A 575 -19.68 11.13 3.66
CA GLU A 575 -18.68 11.21 2.61
C GLU A 575 -17.28 10.91 3.18
N THR A 576 -16.49 10.22 2.36
CA THR A 576 -15.15 9.75 2.75
C THR A 576 -14.07 10.11 1.74
N PHE A 577 -14.46 10.30 0.47
CA PHE A 577 -13.52 10.54 -0.62
C PHE A 577 -14.02 11.54 -1.67
N GLY A 578 -15.29 11.42 -2.10
CA GLY A 578 -15.89 12.30 -3.11
C GLY A 578 -15.48 11.96 -4.56
N LEU A 579 -16.17 11.01 -5.19
CA LEU A 579 -15.95 10.69 -6.63
C LEU A 579 -16.40 11.82 -7.57
N ALA A 580 -17.51 12.48 -7.29
CA ALA A 580 -18.06 13.52 -8.17
C ALA A 580 -17.10 14.72 -8.41
N PRO A 581 -16.34 15.20 -7.41
CA PRO A 581 -15.23 16.13 -7.64
C PRO A 581 -14.18 15.66 -8.66
N LEU A 582 -13.87 14.37 -8.71
CA LEU A 582 -12.92 13.81 -9.68
C LEU A 582 -13.51 13.80 -11.09
N GLU A 583 -14.80 13.48 -11.20
CA GLU A 583 -15.55 13.55 -12.47
C GLU A 583 -15.54 14.98 -13.02
N ALA A 584 -15.74 15.97 -12.15
CA ALA A 584 -15.67 17.39 -12.49
C ALA A 584 -14.27 17.86 -12.87
N MET A 585 -13.23 17.40 -12.16
CA MET A 585 -11.83 17.65 -12.56
C MET A 585 -11.55 17.08 -13.95
N ALA A 586 -12.01 15.86 -14.25
CA ALA A 586 -11.84 15.25 -15.57
C ALA A 586 -12.60 16.01 -16.68
N ALA A 587 -13.74 16.61 -16.33
CA ALA A 587 -14.48 17.54 -17.19
C ALA A 587 -13.79 18.92 -17.34
N GLY A 588 -12.76 19.21 -16.54
CA GLY A 588 -12.04 20.48 -16.60
C GLY A 588 -12.74 21.62 -15.87
N LEU A 589 -13.53 21.32 -14.84
CA LEU A 589 -14.14 22.32 -13.98
C LEU A 589 -13.23 22.63 -12.76
N PRO A 590 -13.08 23.90 -12.37
CA PRO A 590 -12.52 24.23 -11.07
C PRO A 590 -13.46 23.76 -9.95
N LEU A 591 -12.88 23.41 -8.81
CA LEU A 591 -13.63 22.91 -7.66
C LEU A 591 -13.83 23.98 -6.58
N LEU A 592 -15.03 24.06 -6.02
CA LEU A 592 -15.34 24.79 -4.80
C LEU A 592 -15.99 23.82 -3.80
N VAL A 593 -15.25 23.43 -2.78
CA VAL A 593 -15.66 22.36 -1.86
C VAL A 593 -15.51 22.79 -0.41
N SER A 594 -16.05 22.03 0.53
CA SER A 594 -15.72 22.17 1.95
C SER A 594 -14.31 21.63 2.25
N ASP A 595 -13.59 22.24 3.22
CA ASP A 595 -12.32 21.72 3.75
C ASP A 595 -12.55 20.53 4.70
N TRP A 596 -13.19 19.50 4.17
CA TRP A 596 -13.77 18.37 4.89
C TRP A 596 -13.27 17.04 4.32
N ASP A 597 -13.32 15.97 5.12
CA ASP A 597 -13.06 14.57 4.71
C ASP A 597 -11.87 14.33 3.73
N GLY A 598 -12.03 13.43 2.76
CA GLY A 598 -11.08 13.17 1.68
C GLY A 598 -10.97 14.29 0.64
N LEU A 599 -11.88 15.28 0.63
CA LEU A 599 -11.77 16.47 -0.22
C LEU A 599 -10.48 17.26 0.07
N ARG A 600 -9.94 17.15 1.28
CA ARG A 600 -8.64 17.73 1.69
C ARG A 600 -7.45 17.18 0.92
N ASP A 601 -7.54 15.93 0.46
CA ASP A 601 -6.50 15.27 -0.33
C ASP A 601 -6.71 15.48 -1.84
N THR A 602 -7.97 15.53 -2.27
CA THR A 602 -8.32 15.63 -3.69
C THR A 602 -8.20 17.06 -4.22
N VAL A 603 -8.62 18.05 -3.44
CA VAL A 603 -8.69 19.47 -3.85
C VAL A 603 -7.48 20.26 -3.34
N THR A 604 -6.52 20.41 -4.24
CA THR A 604 -5.30 21.22 -4.05
C THR A 604 -5.52 22.67 -4.52
N PRO A 605 -4.72 23.64 -4.04
CA PRO A 605 -4.94 25.06 -4.36
C PRO A 605 -4.89 25.40 -5.85
N ASP A 606 -4.22 24.59 -6.67
CA ASP A 606 -4.12 24.77 -8.12
C ASP A 606 -5.36 24.27 -8.89
N VAL A 607 -6.22 23.46 -8.27
CA VAL A 607 -7.43 22.91 -8.92
C VAL A 607 -8.74 23.53 -8.40
N GLY A 608 -8.68 24.25 -7.29
CA GLY A 608 -9.88 24.82 -6.67
C GLY A 608 -9.68 25.41 -5.28
N PHE A 609 -10.80 25.69 -4.61
CA PHE A 609 -10.84 26.20 -3.24
C PHE A 609 -11.53 25.23 -2.30
N ARG A 610 -10.99 25.15 -1.09
CA ARG A 610 -11.60 24.50 0.07
C ARG A 610 -12.07 25.59 1.02
N VAL A 611 -13.35 25.61 1.35
CA VAL A 611 -13.95 26.56 2.29
C VAL A 611 -13.78 26.02 3.70
N THR A 612 -13.32 26.88 4.60
CA THR A 612 -13.08 26.51 5.99
C THR A 612 -14.33 25.88 6.62
N THR A 613 -14.15 24.75 7.30
CA THR A 613 -15.20 24.11 8.10
C THR A 613 -14.79 23.98 9.56
N ARG A 614 -15.75 24.03 10.48
CA ARG A 614 -15.50 23.90 11.92
C ARG A 614 -16.53 22.96 12.55
N THR A 615 -16.12 22.24 13.60
CA THR A 615 -17.01 21.39 14.41
C THR A 615 -16.61 21.51 15.88
N LEU A 616 -17.51 21.09 16.76
CA LEU A 616 -17.28 21.05 18.21
C LEU A 616 -16.43 19.85 18.64
N SER A 617 -15.93 19.92 19.88
CA SER A 617 -15.14 18.84 20.47
C SER A 617 -15.96 17.58 20.72
N PRO A 618 -15.33 16.39 20.86
CA PRO A 618 -16.05 15.11 21.00
C PRO A 618 -17.06 15.05 22.15
N GLN A 619 -16.88 15.83 23.22
CA GLN A 619 -17.80 15.87 24.37
C GLN A 619 -19.19 16.40 23.98
N HIS A 620 -19.29 17.25 22.97
CA HIS A 620 -20.55 17.89 22.55
C HIS A 620 -21.48 16.93 21.81
N LEU A 621 -20.94 15.92 21.12
CA LEU A 621 -21.71 14.91 20.36
C LEU A 621 -21.72 13.53 21.04
N ALA A 622 -21.34 13.47 22.33
CA ALA A 622 -21.28 12.22 23.06
C ALA A 622 -22.67 11.57 23.20
N GLN A 623 -23.74 12.36 23.35
CA GLN A 623 -25.11 11.83 23.47
C GLN A 623 -25.61 11.26 22.14
N GLU A 624 -25.31 11.89 21.00
CA GLU A 624 -25.62 11.38 19.66
C GLU A 624 -24.92 10.04 19.42
N ALA A 625 -23.65 9.93 19.81
CA ALA A 625 -22.91 8.67 19.73
C ALA A 625 -23.54 7.56 20.59
N LEU A 626 -23.97 7.88 21.82
CA LEU A 626 -24.63 6.92 22.72
C LEU A 626 -26.02 6.50 22.22
N ARG A 627 -26.82 7.45 21.70
CA ARG A 627 -28.13 7.15 21.10
C ARG A 627 -27.97 6.26 19.87
N TYR A 628 -26.95 6.52 19.05
CA TYR A 628 -26.66 5.69 17.88
C TYR A 628 -26.18 4.28 18.29
N LEU A 629 -25.28 4.18 19.27
CA LEU A 629 -24.82 2.91 19.82
C LEU A 629 -25.98 2.08 20.42
N GLY A 630 -26.88 2.74 21.16
CA GLY A 630 -28.03 2.11 21.79
C GLY A 630 -29.20 1.80 20.83
N GLY A 631 -29.09 2.15 19.55
CA GLY A 631 -30.12 1.92 18.54
C GLY A 631 -31.35 2.83 18.66
N ILE A 632 -31.28 3.89 19.47
CA ILE A 632 -32.34 4.92 19.58
C ILE A 632 -32.38 5.75 18.29
N ASP A 633 -31.22 6.23 17.86
CA ASP A 633 -31.06 6.94 16.59
C ASP A 633 -30.75 5.95 15.48
N GLN A 634 -31.40 6.08 14.32
CA GLN A 634 -30.95 5.40 13.11
C GLN A 634 -29.83 6.21 12.45
N TYR A 635 -29.22 5.63 11.41
CA TYR A 635 -28.08 6.25 10.72
C TYR A 635 -28.39 7.68 10.24
N THR A 636 -29.58 7.91 9.68
CA THR A 636 -29.98 9.22 9.17
C THR A 636 -30.08 10.29 10.27
N GLN A 637 -30.61 9.97 11.46
CA GLN A 637 -30.63 10.92 12.59
C GLN A 637 -29.22 11.23 13.07
N TYR A 638 -28.37 10.21 13.21
CA TYR A 638 -26.99 10.37 13.68
C TYR A 638 -26.16 11.29 12.77
N ILE A 639 -26.22 11.07 11.45
CA ILE A 639 -25.49 11.91 10.49
C ILE A 639 -26.09 13.31 10.38
N ALA A 640 -27.42 13.45 10.42
CA ALA A 640 -28.07 14.76 10.33
C ALA A 640 -27.77 15.64 11.56
N ALA A 641 -27.79 15.04 12.76
CA ALA A 641 -27.41 15.75 13.99
C ALA A 641 -25.95 16.20 13.97
N THR A 642 -25.05 15.35 13.44
CA THR A 642 -23.64 15.71 13.26
C THR A 642 -23.46 16.82 12.22
N ALA A 643 -24.19 16.75 11.11
CA ALA A 643 -24.13 17.76 10.05
C ALA A 643 -24.62 19.14 10.54
N ALA A 644 -25.70 19.17 11.33
CA ALA A 644 -26.20 20.40 11.93
C ALA A 644 -25.20 21.10 12.88
N MET A 645 -24.16 20.38 13.34
CA MET A 645 -23.08 20.91 14.18
C MET A 645 -21.78 21.17 13.40
N THR A 646 -21.84 21.11 12.07
CA THR A 646 -20.72 21.39 11.18
C THR A 646 -20.91 22.75 10.50
N GLU A 647 -20.05 23.69 10.85
CA GLU A 647 -20.02 25.03 10.26
C GLU A 647 -19.29 24.99 8.91
N ILE A 648 -19.83 25.71 7.92
CA ILE A 648 -19.12 26.15 6.72
C ILE A 648 -18.98 27.68 6.81
N ASP A 649 -17.76 28.19 6.63
CA ASP A 649 -17.48 29.63 6.75
C ASP A 649 -18.17 30.43 5.62
N MET A 650 -19.31 31.04 5.97
CA MET A 650 -20.20 31.70 5.01
C MET A 650 -19.59 32.94 4.33
N PRO A 651 -18.87 33.83 5.04
CA PRO A 651 -18.11 34.91 4.40
C PRO A 651 -17.06 34.38 3.42
N GLU A 652 -16.29 33.35 3.79
CA GLU A 652 -15.32 32.76 2.86
C GLU A 652 -16.02 32.15 1.63
N LEU A 653 -17.08 31.36 1.82
CA LEU A 653 -17.83 30.75 0.71
C LEU A 653 -18.31 31.82 -0.29
N THR A 654 -18.92 32.88 0.21
CA THR A 654 -19.42 34.01 -0.60
C THR A 654 -18.28 34.69 -1.36
N ALA A 655 -17.14 34.92 -0.71
CA ALA A 655 -15.96 35.51 -1.33
C ALA A 655 -15.39 34.61 -2.42
N ARG A 656 -15.33 33.28 -2.22
CA ARG A 656 -14.84 32.32 -3.23
C ARG A 656 -15.79 32.23 -4.43
N ILE A 657 -17.11 32.22 -4.22
CA ILE A 657 -18.10 32.27 -5.30
C ILE A 657 -17.89 33.54 -6.14
N THR A 658 -17.81 34.70 -5.49
CA THR A 658 -17.59 35.99 -6.16
C THR A 658 -16.26 36.02 -6.92
N HIS A 659 -15.19 35.51 -6.30
CA HIS A 659 -13.86 35.47 -6.90
C HIS A 659 -13.83 34.57 -8.14
N LEU A 660 -14.38 33.36 -8.06
CA LEU A 660 -14.49 32.47 -9.21
C LEU A 660 -15.35 33.09 -10.30
N ALA A 661 -16.48 33.72 -9.96
CA ALA A 661 -17.37 34.35 -10.93
C ALA A 661 -16.71 35.49 -11.73
N ARG A 662 -15.91 36.34 -11.07
CA ARG A 662 -15.20 37.47 -11.70
C ARG A 662 -14.01 37.06 -12.56
N ASN A 663 -13.42 35.89 -12.35
CA ASN A 663 -12.12 35.52 -12.93
C ASN A 663 -12.24 34.31 -13.87
N PRO A 664 -12.68 34.48 -15.14
CA PRO A 664 -12.79 33.37 -16.10
C PRO A 664 -11.43 32.72 -16.40
N ASP A 665 -10.34 33.48 -16.39
CA ASP A 665 -8.98 32.96 -16.63
C ASP A 665 -8.53 32.02 -15.52
N LEU A 666 -8.85 32.38 -14.26
CA LEU A 666 -8.59 31.53 -13.11
C LEU A 666 -9.37 30.22 -13.22
N ARG A 667 -10.66 30.27 -13.58
CA ARG A 667 -11.49 29.07 -13.78
C ARG A 667 -10.89 28.15 -14.84
N ARG A 668 -10.44 28.71 -15.97
CA ARG A 668 -9.77 27.96 -17.04
C ARG A 668 -8.46 27.32 -16.58
N ALA A 669 -7.63 28.06 -15.86
CA ALA A 669 -6.36 27.57 -15.33
C ALA A 669 -6.58 26.43 -14.33
N MET A 670 -7.46 26.63 -13.35
CA MET A 670 -7.80 25.61 -12.35
C MET A 670 -8.43 24.36 -12.98
N GLY A 671 -9.33 24.54 -13.96
CA GLY A 671 -9.92 23.43 -14.71
C GLY A 671 -8.88 22.61 -15.50
N ALA A 672 -7.91 23.28 -16.13
CA ALA A 672 -6.81 22.60 -16.82
C ALA A 672 -5.91 21.81 -15.85
N SER A 673 -5.55 22.40 -14.70
CA SER A 673 -4.81 21.72 -13.64
C SER A 673 -5.59 20.53 -13.07
N GLY A 674 -6.90 20.70 -12.83
CA GLY A 674 -7.80 19.64 -12.39
C GLY A 674 -7.80 18.45 -13.35
N LYS A 675 -7.92 18.71 -14.65
CA LYS A 675 -7.89 17.65 -15.67
C LYS A 675 -6.57 16.89 -15.70
N LEU A 676 -5.45 17.60 -15.59
CA LEU A 676 -4.12 16.98 -15.51
C LEU A 676 -3.99 16.12 -14.26
N ARG A 677 -4.37 16.64 -13.09
CA ARG A 677 -4.33 15.94 -11.81
C ARG A 677 -5.22 14.70 -11.81
N ALA A 678 -6.46 14.80 -12.30
CA ALA A 678 -7.35 13.65 -12.42
C ALA A 678 -6.71 12.51 -13.22
N ARG A 679 -6.12 12.84 -14.38
CA ARG A 679 -5.46 11.84 -15.23
C ARG A 679 -4.20 11.23 -14.61
N GLN A 680 -3.38 12.04 -13.93
CA GLN A 680 -2.09 11.61 -13.38
C GLN A 680 -2.19 10.92 -12.02
N THR A 681 -3.26 11.17 -11.27
CA THR A 681 -3.40 10.70 -9.88
C THR A 681 -4.58 9.78 -9.68
N TYR A 682 -5.75 10.08 -10.27
CA TYR A 682 -7.02 9.42 -9.95
C TYR A 682 -7.60 8.56 -11.07
N ASP A 683 -6.95 8.49 -12.23
CA ASP A 683 -7.34 7.55 -13.28
C ASP A 683 -7.00 6.12 -12.84
N TRP A 684 -7.88 5.15 -13.13
CA TRP A 684 -7.61 3.74 -12.79
C TRP A 684 -6.30 3.21 -13.38
N ALA A 685 -5.81 3.77 -14.48
CA ALA A 685 -4.49 3.46 -15.01
C ALA A 685 -3.34 3.71 -14.01
N GLN A 686 -3.53 4.63 -13.07
CA GLN A 686 -2.57 4.98 -12.01
C GLN A 686 -2.86 4.26 -10.68
N ILE A 687 -4.13 3.99 -10.39
CA ILE A 687 -4.55 3.35 -9.12
C ILE A 687 -4.36 1.84 -9.13
N ILE A 688 -4.70 1.16 -10.23
CA ILE A 688 -4.61 -0.31 -10.29
C ILE A 688 -3.17 -0.80 -10.06
N PRO A 689 -2.12 -0.18 -10.63
CA PRO A 689 -0.74 -0.53 -10.28
C PRO A 689 -0.43 -0.42 -8.78
N GLN A 690 -0.92 0.61 -8.10
CA GLN A 690 -0.72 0.78 -6.65
C GLN A 690 -1.38 -0.34 -5.84
N MET A 691 -2.62 -0.70 -6.18
CA MET A 691 -3.30 -1.84 -5.55
C MET A 691 -2.55 -3.16 -5.81
N GLN A 692 -2.05 -3.34 -7.04
CA GLN A 692 -1.23 -4.48 -7.41
C GLN A 692 0.11 -4.51 -6.64
N ASP A 693 0.75 -3.36 -6.43
CA ASP A 693 1.97 -3.25 -5.62
C ASP A 693 1.69 -3.62 -4.16
N LEU A 694 0.59 -3.13 -3.57
CA LEU A 694 0.14 -3.54 -2.23
C LEU A 694 -0.05 -5.07 -2.15
N TRP A 695 -0.77 -5.69 -3.08
CA TRP A 695 -0.96 -7.15 -3.05
C TRP A 695 0.36 -7.91 -3.16
N GLY A 696 1.31 -7.39 -3.93
CA GLY A 696 2.65 -7.94 -4.03
C GLY A 696 3.44 -7.83 -2.72
N GLU A 697 3.33 -6.69 -2.02
CA GLU A 697 3.92 -6.47 -0.70
C GLU A 697 3.31 -7.40 0.36
N GLN A 698 1.97 -7.52 0.38
CA GLN A 698 1.28 -8.44 1.29
C GLN A 698 1.73 -9.90 1.08
N ASP A 699 1.92 -10.33 -0.17
CA ASP A 699 2.41 -11.67 -0.50
C ASP A 699 3.86 -11.86 -0.05
N ALA A 700 4.72 -10.85 -0.26
CA ALA A 700 6.11 -10.86 0.17
C ALA A 700 6.24 -10.93 1.70
N MET A 701 5.49 -10.10 2.44
CA MET A 701 5.47 -10.11 3.91
C MET A 701 5.00 -11.47 4.46
N ARG A 702 3.93 -12.02 3.88
CA ARG A 702 3.37 -13.32 4.27
C ARG A 702 4.33 -14.46 4.02
N THR A 703 5.00 -14.48 2.87
CA THR A 703 5.95 -15.55 2.51
C THR A 703 7.27 -15.47 3.25
N ALA A 704 7.71 -14.27 3.65
CA ALA A 704 8.91 -14.08 4.47
C ALA A 704 8.72 -14.52 5.95
N ASN A 705 7.48 -14.61 6.44
CA ASN A 705 7.17 -14.88 7.85
C ASN A 705 6.29 -16.14 8.06
N PRO A 706 6.65 -17.32 7.52
CA PRO A 706 5.79 -18.50 7.56
C PRO A 706 5.53 -19.00 9.00
N THR A 707 6.44 -18.72 9.94
CA THR A 707 6.34 -19.13 11.35
C THR A 707 5.28 -18.38 12.14
N GLN A 708 4.74 -17.28 11.63
CA GLN A 708 3.66 -16.53 12.28
C GLN A 708 2.25 -17.12 11.99
N SER A 709 2.16 -18.12 11.10
CA SER A 709 0.89 -18.73 10.73
C SER A 709 0.33 -19.61 11.85
N VAL A 710 -0.91 -19.36 12.26
CA VAL A 710 -1.65 -20.15 13.25
C VAL A 710 -2.74 -20.96 12.56
N TYR A 711 -2.82 -22.26 12.84
CA TYR A 711 -3.89 -23.13 12.35
C TYR A 711 -4.98 -23.30 13.41
N TYR A 712 -6.23 -23.13 13.01
CA TYR A 712 -7.39 -23.41 13.84
C TYR A 712 -8.06 -24.67 13.32
N ALA A 713 -8.31 -25.65 14.20
CA ALA A 713 -9.07 -26.83 13.82
C ALA A 713 -10.46 -26.42 13.31
N PRO A 714 -10.91 -26.89 12.13
CA PRO A 714 -12.19 -26.48 11.54
C PRO A 714 -13.40 -26.65 12.48
N GLU A 715 -13.38 -27.68 13.32
CA GLU A 715 -14.40 -27.99 14.32
C GLU A 715 -14.37 -27.08 15.57
N ALA A 716 -13.29 -26.33 15.76
CA ALA A 716 -13.04 -25.52 16.96
C ALA A 716 -12.87 -24.02 16.65
N VAL A 717 -13.30 -23.56 15.46
CA VAL A 717 -13.32 -22.12 15.14
C VAL A 717 -14.24 -21.39 16.13
N PRO A 718 -13.75 -20.44 16.95
CA PRO A 718 -14.51 -19.92 18.10
C PRO A 718 -15.85 -19.24 17.74
N ILE A 719 -15.93 -18.64 16.55
CA ILE A 719 -17.14 -17.94 16.09
C ILE A 719 -18.16 -18.85 15.39
N ALA A 720 -17.79 -20.09 15.09
CA ALA A 720 -18.61 -21.08 14.40
C ALA A 720 -18.09 -22.51 14.65
N PRO A 721 -18.06 -22.97 15.92
CA PRO A 721 -17.57 -24.31 16.24
C PRO A 721 -18.50 -25.38 15.62
N SER A 722 -18.01 -26.61 15.55
CA SER A 722 -18.84 -27.74 15.10
C SER A 722 -20.12 -27.82 15.95
N PRO A 723 -21.30 -28.01 15.34
CA PRO A 723 -22.55 -28.17 16.10
C PRO A 723 -22.49 -29.32 17.11
N THR A 724 -21.78 -30.41 16.80
CA THR A 724 -21.63 -31.54 17.73
C THR A 724 -20.65 -31.24 18.87
N ALA A 725 -19.76 -30.26 18.72
CA ALA A 725 -18.94 -29.78 19.83
C ALA A 725 -19.75 -28.79 20.70
N LEU A 726 -20.37 -27.80 20.07
CA LEU A 726 -21.14 -26.75 20.76
C LEU A 726 -22.35 -27.28 21.53
N PHE A 727 -23.09 -28.21 20.92
CA PHE A 727 -24.29 -28.82 21.49
C PHE A 727 -24.01 -30.25 21.98
N GLY A 728 -22.77 -30.54 22.38
CA GLY A 728 -22.35 -31.89 22.75
C GLY A 728 -23.07 -32.46 23.97
N SER A 729 -23.56 -31.60 24.86
CA SER A 729 -24.34 -31.98 26.05
C SER A 729 -25.85 -32.06 25.82
N TYR A 730 -26.34 -31.85 24.60
CA TYR A 730 -27.76 -32.00 24.27
C TYR A 730 -28.21 -33.47 24.16
N PRO A 731 -27.47 -34.37 23.47
CA PRO A 731 -27.82 -35.79 23.49
C PRO A 731 -27.44 -36.45 24.81
N THR A 732 -28.11 -37.55 25.17
CA THR A 732 -27.74 -38.40 26.31
C THR A 732 -26.32 -38.94 26.19
N GLU A 733 -25.87 -39.25 24.98
CA GLU A 733 -24.54 -39.75 24.69
C GLU A 733 -24.01 -39.22 23.34
N GLN A 734 -22.70 -39.00 23.25
CA GLN A 734 -21.98 -38.86 21.99
C GLN A 734 -21.25 -40.18 21.70
N ILE A 735 -21.64 -40.83 20.62
CA ILE A 735 -21.20 -42.19 20.30
C ILE A 735 -20.09 -42.23 19.26
N SER A 736 -19.25 -43.27 19.34
CA SER A 736 -18.33 -43.69 18.27
C SER A 736 -18.79 -45.05 17.74
N PHE A 737 -18.71 -45.23 16.42
CA PHE A 737 -19.11 -46.50 15.77
C PHE A 737 -17.96 -47.46 15.52
N ALA A 738 -16.75 -47.17 16.03
CA ALA A 738 -15.55 -47.97 15.79
C ALA A 738 -15.70 -49.45 16.17
N ASN A 739 -16.45 -49.75 17.23
CA ASN A 739 -16.67 -51.09 17.77
C ASN A 739 -18.13 -51.55 17.65
N THR A 740 -18.91 -50.95 16.75
CA THR A 740 -20.33 -51.26 16.56
C THR A 740 -20.53 -52.08 15.29
N LEU A 741 -21.27 -53.18 15.40
CA LEU A 741 -21.77 -53.91 14.24
C LEU A 741 -23.18 -53.43 13.90
N PHE A 742 -23.47 -53.33 12.61
CA PHE A 742 -24.77 -52.92 12.10
C PHE A 742 -25.41 -54.06 11.32
N ILE A 743 -26.71 -54.25 11.52
CA ILE A 743 -27.54 -55.17 10.74
C ILE A 743 -28.78 -54.43 10.25
N ALA A 744 -29.31 -54.80 9.08
CA ALA A 744 -30.54 -54.23 8.56
C ALA A 744 -31.74 -54.61 9.45
N THR A 745 -32.69 -53.68 9.60
CA THR A 745 -33.99 -53.94 10.22
C THR A 745 -34.93 -54.54 9.17
N ASP A 746 -35.86 -55.42 9.56
CA ASP A 746 -36.91 -55.89 8.66
C ASP A 746 -37.90 -54.75 8.35
N LEU A 747 -38.12 -54.49 7.05
CA LEU A 747 -38.90 -53.37 6.55
C LEU A 747 -40.27 -53.78 5.99
N ALA A 748 -40.70 -55.04 6.12
CA ALA A 748 -41.88 -55.60 5.43
C ALA A 748 -43.20 -54.83 5.62
N ALA A 749 -43.32 -53.99 6.67
CA ALA A 749 -44.49 -53.15 6.96
C ALA A 749 -44.18 -51.64 7.03
N ARG A 750 -43.09 -51.18 6.43
CA ARG A 750 -42.61 -49.78 6.53
C ARG A 750 -42.32 -49.15 5.16
N ALA A 751 -42.34 -47.82 5.13
CA ALA A 751 -41.93 -47.05 3.95
C ALA A 751 -40.47 -47.36 3.57
N THR A 752 -40.23 -47.48 2.27
CA THR A 752 -38.89 -47.69 1.70
C THR A 752 -37.98 -46.47 1.93
N LEU A 753 -36.67 -46.66 1.72
CA LEU A 753 -35.71 -45.55 1.76
C LEU A 753 -36.08 -44.43 0.77
N ALA A 754 -36.50 -44.79 -0.45
CA ALA A 754 -36.86 -43.82 -1.48
C ALA A 754 -38.10 -42.99 -1.08
N GLU A 755 -39.15 -43.64 -0.59
CA GLU A 755 -40.36 -42.96 -0.09
C GLU A 755 -40.03 -42.05 1.10
N THR A 756 -39.19 -42.51 2.03
CA THR A 756 -38.78 -41.73 3.20
C THR A 756 -37.99 -40.47 2.80
N LEU A 757 -37.06 -40.59 1.85
CA LEU A 757 -36.30 -39.45 1.34
C LEU A 757 -37.20 -38.46 0.59
N ALA A 758 -38.16 -38.95 -0.20
CA ALA A 758 -39.15 -38.13 -0.89
C ALA A 758 -40.04 -37.35 0.08
N LEU A 759 -40.57 -38.02 1.12
CA LEU A 759 -41.36 -37.40 2.18
C LEU A 759 -40.55 -36.36 2.96
N ARG A 760 -39.27 -36.66 3.25
CA ARG A 760 -38.43 -35.73 4.01
C ARG A 760 -38.02 -34.50 3.20
N ASN A 761 -37.91 -34.64 1.89
CA ASN A 761 -37.64 -33.59 0.90
C ASN A 761 -36.46 -32.68 1.29
N PHE A 762 -35.28 -33.27 1.53
CA PHE A 762 -34.07 -32.48 1.80
C PHE A 762 -33.64 -31.63 0.60
N GLU A 763 -34.04 -32.00 -0.61
CA GLU A 763 -33.71 -31.27 -1.85
C GLU A 763 -34.29 -29.86 -1.86
N ALA A 764 -35.47 -29.64 -1.28
CA ALA A 764 -36.08 -28.31 -1.13
C ALA A 764 -35.20 -27.31 -0.35
N LEU A 765 -34.27 -27.79 0.49
CA LEU A 765 -33.33 -26.95 1.24
C LEU A 765 -32.04 -26.63 0.46
N GLY A 766 -31.87 -27.19 -0.74
CA GLY A 766 -30.74 -26.92 -1.64
C GLY A 766 -29.39 -27.54 -1.23
N ARG A 767 -29.28 -28.14 -0.04
CA ARG A 767 -28.13 -28.95 0.41
C ARG A 767 -28.61 -30.10 1.30
N THR A 768 -28.14 -31.32 1.01
CA THR A 768 -28.40 -32.52 1.80
C THR A 768 -27.17 -32.91 2.62
N PHE A 769 -27.35 -33.72 3.68
CA PHE A 769 -26.23 -34.16 4.52
C PHE A 769 -25.38 -35.27 3.88
N ALA A 770 -25.97 -36.00 2.91
CA ALA A 770 -25.40 -37.02 2.04
C ALA A 770 -26.25 -37.15 0.75
N ALA A 771 -25.69 -37.68 -0.34
CA ALA A 771 -26.46 -37.92 -1.56
C ALA A 771 -27.40 -39.14 -1.38
N PRO A 772 -28.61 -39.15 -1.99
CA PRO A 772 -29.51 -40.31 -1.92
C PRO A 772 -28.86 -41.63 -2.36
N SER A 773 -28.00 -41.59 -3.38
CA SER A 773 -27.21 -42.73 -3.85
C SER A 773 -26.25 -43.26 -2.80
N ASP A 774 -25.60 -42.36 -2.05
CA ASP A 774 -24.65 -42.72 -1.00
C ASP A 774 -25.38 -43.36 0.17
N ILE A 775 -26.54 -42.82 0.55
CA ILE A 775 -27.39 -43.39 1.60
C ILE A 775 -27.84 -44.81 1.21
N ALA A 776 -28.27 -44.99 -0.04
CA ALA A 776 -28.66 -46.30 -0.56
C ALA A 776 -27.49 -47.30 -0.60
N ALA A 777 -26.29 -46.86 -1.00
CA ALA A 777 -25.09 -47.69 -1.04
C ALA A 777 -24.67 -48.17 0.35
N VAL A 778 -24.70 -47.28 1.36
CA VAL A 778 -24.41 -47.65 2.75
C VAL A 778 -25.46 -48.64 3.27
N LEU A 779 -26.76 -48.40 3.02
CA LEU A 779 -27.81 -49.33 3.43
C LEU A 779 -27.62 -50.71 2.79
N ALA A 780 -27.36 -50.77 1.48
CA ALA A 780 -27.11 -52.01 0.76
C ALA A 780 -25.89 -52.77 1.31
N ALA A 781 -24.82 -52.06 1.68
CA ALA A 781 -23.65 -52.66 2.31
C ALA A 781 -23.96 -53.29 3.68
N VAL A 782 -24.87 -52.69 4.47
CA VAL A 782 -25.34 -53.30 5.73
C VAL A 782 -26.24 -54.51 5.45
N THR A 783 -27.15 -54.41 4.48
CA THR A 783 -28.06 -55.52 4.11
C THR A 783 -27.29 -56.73 3.59
N GLY A 784 -26.23 -56.52 2.80
CA GLY A 784 -25.42 -57.60 2.23
C GLY A 784 -24.64 -58.43 3.26
N ALA A 785 -24.44 -57.93 4.48
CA ALA A 785 -23.75 -58.65 5.56
C ALA A 785 -24.65 -59.62 6.36
N ALA A 786 -25.95 -59.66 6.04
CA ALA A 786 -26.93 -60.59 6.61
C ALA A 786 -26.84 -60.69 8.16
N GLU A 787 -27.07 -61.88 8.74
CA GLU A 787 -27.15 -62.08 10.19
C GLU A 787 -25.83 -61.83 10.96
N THR A 788 -24.69 -61.78 10.26
CA THR A 788 -23.38 -61.56 10.88
C THR A 788 -23.10 -60.09 11.23
N GLY A 789 -23.87 -59.16 10.66
CA GLY A 789 -23.65 -57.71 10.79
C GLY A 789 -22.36 -57.22 10.13
N ALA A 790 -22.24 -55.91 9.96
CA ALA A 790 -21.06 -55.28 9.36
C ALA A 790 -20.48 -54.17 10.25
N ALA A 791 -19.15 -54.13 10.36
CA ALA A 791 -18.42 -53.05 11.00
C ALA A 791 -18.23 -51.86 10.04
N LEU A 792 -18.02 -50.67 10.60
CA LEU A 792 -17.81 -49.43 9.84
C LEU A 792 -16.76 -49.56 8.71
N PRO A 793 -15.57 -50.14 8.90
CA PRO A 793 -14.58 -50.25 7.82
C PRO A 793 -15.07 -51.07 6.63
N THR A 794 -15.80 -52.15 6.88
CA THR A 794 -16.37 -53.02 5.85
C THR A 794 -17.47 -52.32 5.08
N ILE A 795 -18.37 -51.63 5.79
CA ILE A 795 -19.47 -50.85 5.18
C ILE A 795 -18.89 -49.73 4.31
N ALA A 796 -17.93 -48.97 4.84
CA ALA A 796 -17.29 -47.88 4.13
C ALA A 796 -16.58 -48.36 2.84
N ALA A 797 -15.83 -49.47 2.93
CA ALA A 797 -15.18 -50.07 1.78
C ALA A 797 -16.19 -50.57 0.73
N SER A 798 -17.23 -51.29 1.15
CA SER A 798 -18.26 -51.82 0.26
C SER A 798 -19.08 -50.73 -0.42
N ALA A 799 -19.37 -49.63 0.28
CA ALA A 799 -20.12 -48.51 -0.27
C ALA A 799 -19.24 -47.55 -1.09
N GLY A 800 -17.91 -47.69 -1.04
CA GLY A 800 -16.98 -46.76 -1.69
C GLY A 800 -16.95 -45.36 -1.08
N ILE A 801 -17.32 -45.23 0.20
CA ILE A 801 -17.49 -43.95 0.91
C ILE A 801 -16.49 -43.88 2.08
N LYS A 802 -15.95 -42.69 2.35
CA LYS A 802 -15.01 -42.49 3.46
C LYS A 802 -15.67 -42.79 4.82
N PRO A 803 -14.96 -43.40 5.79
CA PRO A 803 -15.53 -43.77 7.09
C PRO A 803 -16.34 -42.67 7.76
N GLN A 804 -15.84 -41.44 7.86
CA GLN A 804 -16.55 -40.34 8.52
C GLN A 804 -17.87 -39.96 7.80
N ALA A 805 -17.91 -40.06 6.47
CA ALA A 805 -19.13 -39.82 5.71
C ALA A 805 -20.12 -40.98 5.89
N THR A 806 -19.61 -42.21 5.96
CA THR A 806 -20.41 -43.41 6.28
C THR A 806 -21.02 -43.30 7.68
N GLU A 807 -20.30 -42.86 8.71
CA GLU A 807 -20.85 -42.66 10.06
C GLU A 807 -22.02 -41.67 10.09
N ARG A 808 -21.93 -40.57 9.32
CA ARG A 808 -23.01 -39.58 9.17
C ARG A 808 -24.27 -40.19 8.54
N ILE A 809 -24.09 -41.16 7.63
CA ILE A 809 -25.19 -41.89 7.02
C ILE A 809 -25.75 -42.93 7.98
N LEU A 810 -24.90 -43.69 8.66
CA LEU A 810 -25.31 -44.72 9.64
C LEU A 810 -26.16 -44.13 10.77
N ILE A 811 -25.76 -42.98 11.34
CA ILE A 811 -26.57 -42.34 12.40
C ILE A 811 -27.94 -41.86 11.88
N TRP A 812 -28.03 -41.48 10.60
CA TRP A 812 -29.30 -41.14 9.97
C TRP A 812 -30.15 -42.38 9.71
N LEU A 813 -29.55 -43.48 9.25
CA LEU A 813 -30.25 -44.76 9.05
C LEU A 813 -30.76 -45.33 10.38
N LEU A 814 -29.98 -45.24 11.46
CA LEU A 814 -30.41 -45.56 12.82
C LEU A 814 -31.58 -44.69 13.27
N LYS A 815 -31.55 -43.38 12.98
CA LYS A 815 -32.64 -42.44 13.34
C LYS A 815 -33.99 -42.83 12.72
N TYR A 816 -33.96 -43.37 11.50
CA TYR A 816 -35.15 -43.87 10.81
C TYR A 816 -35.33 -45.38 10.99
N ASP A 817 -34.52 -46.03 11.82
CA ASP A 817 -34.62 -47.46 12.11
C ASP A 817 -34.58 -48.35 10.84
N PHE A 818 -33.74 -47.99 9.87
CA PHE A 818 -33.42 -48.84 8.72
C PHE A 818 -32.36 -49.90 9.05
N ILE A 819 -31.56 -49.63 10.08
CA ILE A 819 -30.51 -50.51 10.59
C ILE A 819 -30.56 -50.45 12.13
N ARG A 820 -29.96 -51.44 12.78
CA ARG A 820 -29.80 -51.53 14.24
C ARG A 820 -28.37 -51.92 14.64
N ARG A 821 -27.99 -51.60 15.88
CA ARG A 821 -26.70 -51.99 16.48
C ARG A 821 -26.81 -53.41 17.06
N ILE A 822 -25.76 -54.22 16.97
CA ILE A 822 -25.64 -55.55 17.62
C ILE A 822 -24.33 -55.71 18.37
#